data_AF-A0A8M1GWW6-F1
#
_entry.id   AF-A0A8M1GWW6-F1
#
_cell.length_a   1.000
_cell.length_b   1.000
_cell.length_c   1.000
_cell.angle_alpha   90.00
_cell.angle_beta   90.00
_cell.angle_gamma   90.00
#
_symmetry.space_group_name_H-M   'P 1'
#
loop_
_entity.id
_entity.type
_entity.pdbx_description
1 polymer ?
#
loop_
_entity_poly.entity_id
_entity_poly.type
_entity_poly.pdbx_seq_one_letter_code
_entity_poly.pdbx_strand_id
1 'polypeptide(L)'
;MEEFQHSYRRLCKESGAEPQETVLQQLQELPRGRLDLATQSLTVETCRALGKLLQKEALLTELILSDCMLSEEGATLLLQGLCANTVVRFLDLKGNNLQAAGAEALGQLLRQNKSIQSLTLEWNNLGPWEDAFAAFCGALAGNGALRQLDLRNNQISHKGAEELALALTRNAHLQQLDLRWNSIGLLGGRALVNCLPRNRTLWRLELAGNNVPGDILRAVEQAMDHNQERQTTSRENRARTHVLSKEFLDLMETIDKQRKEMARSSRASAACVGQLQEALNERHSIINALKAKLQMAEAALALSEQKAQGLGELLAMAEQEQRSLAQRQAKERRLEQQVGRRAGGQAVLGGVTSGAHAPSHPQEAAERESKLLRDLSAANEKHLLLRNQVDELERKVRSQQEQLFLARQELTNTAAELKIRAVQAEERLELEKKRSRQSLEDVEQLRAKEVEHMTRHLEESERAMQERVQRLEASRLSLEEELSRVKAAALSERGQAEEELIKAKNQVRLEEQQRLAHLEEKLRLLAQARDEAQSACLQQRQTVADAQARASQLSLQVEGLRRRLEELQQELSNKDQEKVAEVTRVRVELREQNGRLQAELTAQEALKEKVAALERQLKVMASDHREALLDRESENASLREKLRLKEAEIARIREEEAQRASFLQNAVLAYVQGSPLRALSPQK
;
A
#
# COMPACT_ATOMS: atom_id res chain seq x y z
N MET A 1 37.59 -11.03 14.26
CA MET A 1 36.94 -12.33 13.98
C MET A 1 37.01 -13.25 15.19
N GLU A 2 38.19 -13.57 15.72
CA GLU A 2 38.32 -14.38 16.95
C GLU A 2 37.69 -13.75 18.21
N GLU A 3 37.68 -12.41 18.31
CA GLU A 3 37.02 -11.67 19.40
C GLU A 3 35.50 -11.92 19.49
N PHE A 4 34.82 -12.20 18.36
CA PHE A 4 33.38 -12.47 18.34
C PHE A 4 33.05 -13.83 18.91
N GLN A 5 33.82 -14.85 18.53
CA GLN A 5 33.68 -16.18 19.12
C GLN A 5 34.00 -16.13 20.61
N HIS A 6 35.03 -15.38 21.03
CA HIS A 6 35.38 -15.26 22.44
C HIS A 6 34.28 -14.56 23.25
N SER A 7 33.72 -13.47 22.72
CA SER A 7 32.61 -12.73 23.34
C SER A 7 31.34 -13.55 23.41
N TYR A 8 30.99 -14.26 22.33
CA TYR A 8 29.83 -15.16 22.31
C TYR A 8 30.01 -16.35 23.28
N ARG A 9 31.17 -17.01 23.30
CA ARG A 9 31.47 -18.09 24.28
C ARG A 9 31.39 -17.59 25.72
N ARG A 10 31.89 -16.38 25.99
CA ARG A 10 31.80 -15.76 27.31
C ARG A 10 30.35 -15.49 27.70
N LEU A 11 29.55 -14.90 26.80
CA LEU A 11 28.14 -14.62 27.05
C LEU A 11 27.31 -15.90 27.22
N CYS A 12 27.61 -16.97 26.48
CA CYS A 12 26.97 -18.28 26.68
C CYS A 12 27.29 -18.85 28.07
N LYS A 13 28.56 -18.78 28.51
CA LYS A 13 28.97 -19.19 29.87
C LYS A 13 28.30 -18.36 30.96
N GLU A 14 28.20 -17.04 30.77
CA GLU A 14 27.49 -16.13 31.69
C GLU A 14 25.98 -16.42 31.76
N SER A 15 25.42 -17.03 30.69
CA SER A 15 24.01 -17.43 30.60
C SER A 15 23.77 -18.88 31.04
N GLY A 16 24.81 -19.62 31.46
CA GLY A 16 24.71 -21.02 31.88
C GLY A 16 24.47 -22.02 30.74
N ALA A 17 24.79 -21.65 29.49
CA ALA A 17 24.54 -22.47 28.31
C ALA A 17 25.83 -22.87 27.57
N GLU A 18 25.81 -24.06 26.96
CA GLU A 18 26.88 -24.47 26.04
C GLU A 18 26.72 -23.75 24.70
N PRO A 19 27.80 -23.12 24.17
CA PRO A 19 27.73 -22.40 22.92
C PRO A 19 27.53 -23.38 21.76
N GLN A 20 26.43 -23.24 21.02
CA GLN A 20 26.16 -24.06 19.83
C GLN A 20 27.29 -23.93 18.80
N GLU A 21 27.86 -25.06 18.37
CA GLU A 21 28.97 -25.10 17.41
C GLU A 21 28.61 -24.49 16.06
N THR A 22 27.35 -24.60 15.64
CA THR A 22 26.85 -24.04 14.37
C THR A 22 26.92 -22.51 14.35
N VAL A 23 26.58 -21.86 15.47
CA VAL A 23 26.69 -20.41 15.63
C VAL A 23 28.17 -19.99 15.68
N LEU A 24 29.03 -20.77 16.33
CA LEU A 24 30.47 -20.50 16.36
C LEU A 24 31.13 -20.60 14.99
N GLN A 25 30.74 -21.58 14.17
CA GLN A 25 31.22 -21.74 12.79
C GLN A 25 30.80 -20.56 11.90
N GLN A 26 29.55 -20.10 12.00
CA GLN A 26 29.08 -18.95 11.22
C GLN A 26 29.68 -17.61 11.69
N LEU A 27 29.99 -17.48 12.98
CA LEU A 27 30.74 -16.33 13.49
C LEU A 27 32.23 -16.33 13.05
N GLN A 28 32.76 -17.47 12.58
CA GLN A 28 34.11 -17.58 12.03
C GLN A 28 34.19 -17.03 10.60
N GLU A 29 33.17 -17.33 9.81
CA GLU A 29 33.03 -16.93 8.42
C GLU A 29 31.93 -15.87 8.31
N LEU A 30 32.23 -14.62 8.66
CA LEU A 30 31.32 -13.48 8.43
C LEU A 30 31.69 -12.81 7.10
N PRO A 31 31.21 -13.27 5.94
CA PRO A 31 31.39 -12.55 4.70
C PRO A 31 30.62 -11.22 4.81
N ARG A 32 31.37 -10.11 4.88
CA ARG A 32 30.85 -8.73 4.81
C ARG A 32 29.85 -8.36 5.92
N GLY A 33 29.95 -8.95 7.11
CA GLY A 33 29.11 -8.60 8.26
C GLY A 33 27.67 -9.13 8.16
N ARG A 34 27.45 -10.22 7.42
CA ARG A 34 26.21 -10.98 7.40
C ARG A 34 26.33 -12.18 8.34
N LEU A 35 25.38 -12.34 9.25
CA LEU A 35 25.24 -13.52 10.11
C LEU A 35 24.02 -14.33 9.65
N ASP A 36 24.27 -15.51 9.08
CA ASP A 36 23.24 -16.40 8.57
C ASP A 36 23.13 -17.64 9.45
N LEU A 37 22.00 -17.77 10.14
CA LEU A 37 21.68 -18.88 11.03
C LEU A 37 20.39 -19.59 10.59
N ALA A 38 19.97 -19.40 9.33
CA ALA A 38 18.74 -19.99 8.82
C ALA A 38 18.69 -21.51 9.04
N THR A 39 17.50 -22.04 9.32
CA THR A 39 17.20 -23.47 9.56
C THR A 39 17.82 -24.09 10.81
N GLN A 40 18.53 -23.31 11.64
CA GLN A 40 19.11 -23.78 12.89
C GLN A 40 18.15 -23.59 14.06
N SER A 41 17.91 -24.64 14.85
CA SER A 41 17.11 -24.53 16.08
C SER A 41 17.92 -23.80 17.16
N LEU A 42 17.54 -22.56 17.46
CA LEU A 42 18.21 -21.76 18.48
C LEU A 42 17.52 -21.93 19.84
N THR A 43 18.31 -22.22 20.87
CA THR A 43 17.79 -22.30 22.25
C THR A 43 17.56 -20.90 22.83
N VAL A 44 16.71 -20.79 23.86
CA VAL A 44 16.42 -19.52 24.55
C VAL A 44 17.69 -18.84 25.03
N GLU A 45 18.60 -19.61 25.62
CA GLU A 45 19.88 -19.07 26.12
C GLU A 45 20.82 -18.63 25.01
N THR A 46 20.80 -19.33 23.87
CA THR A 46 21.52 -18.89 22.66
C THR A 46 20.97 -17.55 22.18
N CYS A 47 19.64 -17.39 22.14
CA CYS A 47 18.99 -16.13 21.76
C CYS A 47 19.32 -14.99 22.74
N ARG A 48 19.40 -15.29 24.05
CA ARG A 48 19.81 -14.34 25.09
C ARG A 48 21.26 -13.89 24.90
N ALA A 49 22.17 -14.84 24.66
CA ALA A 49 23.57 -14.55 24.41
C ALA A 49 23.76 -13.74 23.12
N LEU A 50 23.06 -14.12 22.03
CA LEU A 50 23.05 -13.39 20.77
C LEU A 50 22.47 -11.99 20.91
N GLY A 51 21.36 -11.81 21.63
CA GLY A 51 20.77 -10.49 21.87
C GLY A 51 21.74 -9.55 22.61
N LYS A 52 22.42 -10.04 23.66
CA LYS A 52 23.44 -9.28 24.39
C LYS A 52 24.67 -8.97 23.54
N LEU A 53 25.09 -9.91 22.70
CA LEU A 53 26.18 -9.71 21.75
C LEU A 53 25.79 -8.58 20.80
N LEU A 54 24.69 -8.76 20.07
CA LEU A 54 24.16 -7.81 19.08
C LEU A 54 23.93 -6.41 19.64
N GLN A 55 23.65 -6.25 20.93
CA GLN A 55 23.49 -4.93 21.54
C GLN A 55 24.72 -4.02 21.37
N LYS A 56 25.94 -4.57 21.45
CA LYS A 56 27.20 -3.81 21.37
C LYS A 56 27.89 -3.94 20.02
N GLU A 57 27.36 -4.79 19.14
CA GLU A 57 28.02 -5.10 17.88
C GLU A 57 27.90 -4.00 16.84
N ALA A 58 29.06 -3.64 16.26
CA ALA A 58 29.18 -2.56 15.29
C ALA A 58 29.48 -3.03 13.85
N LEU A 59 29.65 -4.34 13.62
CA LEU A 59 30.03 -4.87 12.31
C LEU A 59 28.93 -5.63 11.58
N LEU A 60 27.93 -6.16 12.30
CA LEU A 60 26.85 -6.95 11.71
C LEU A 60 25.79 -6.03 11.10
N THR A 61 25.63 -6.13 9.78
CA THR A 61 24.69 -5.33 9.00
C THR A 61 23.46 -6.14 8.56
N GLU A 62 23.61 -7.46 8.42
CA GLU A 62 22.56 -8.36 7.99
C GLU A 62 22.46 -9.54 8.96
N LEU A 63 21.25 -9.79 9.47
CA LEU A 63 20.96 -10.90 10.38
C LEU A 63 19.84 -11.75 9.80
N ILE A 64 20.14 -13.03 9.53
CA ILE A 64 19.19 -13.98 8.95
C ILE A 64 18.94 -15.11 9.94
N LEU A 65 17.70 -15.18 10.40
CA LEU A 65 17.20 -16.12 11.39
C LEU A 65 15.94 -16.81 10.86
N SER A 66 15.93 -17.20 9.59
CA SER A 66 14.77 -17.83 8.96
C SER A 66 14.61 -19.29 9.43
N ASP A 67 13.40 -19.70 9.77
CA ASP A 67 13.05 -21.08 10.18
C ASP A 67 13.91 -21.59 11.36
N CYS A 68 14.21 -20.70 12.32
CA CYS A 68 15.03 -21.03 13.49
C CYS A 68 14.25 -21.58 14.69
N MET A 69 12.92 -21.73 14.56
CA MET A 69 12.02 -22.18 15.63
C MET A 69 12.22 -21.40 16.94
N LEU A 70 12.40 -20.08 16.83
CA LEU A 70 12.58 -19.21 18.00
C LEU A 70 11.37 -19.34 18.93
N SER A 71 11.61 -19.70 20.19
CA SER A 71 10.56 -19.61 21.20
C SER A 71 10.15 -18.14 21.41
N GLU A 72 8.93 -17.90 21.91
CA GLU A 72 8.45 -16.54 22.19
C GLU A 72 9.39 -15.76 23.12
N GLU A 73 9.91 -16.42 24.15
CA GLU A 73 10.89 -15.83 25.08
C GLU A 73 12.23 -15.57 24.39
N GLY A 74 12.72 -16.53 23.60
CA GLY A 74 13.98 -16.39 22.86
C GLY A 74 13.94 -15.23 21.86
N ALA A 75 12.85 -15.12 21.10
CA ALA A 75 12.63 -14.04 20.16
C ALA A 75 12.56 -12.68 20.87
N THR A 76 11.84 -12.59 21.99
CA THR A 76 11.73 -11.35 22.77
C THR A 76 13.10 -10.87 23.26
N LEU A 77 13.93 -11.77 23.79
CA LEU A 77 15.28 -11.45 24.27
C LEU A 77 16.20 -11.00 23.13
N LEU A 78 16.11 -11.66 21.98
CA LEU A 78 16.89 -11.30 20.79
C LEU A 78 16.50 -9.91 20.25
N LEU A 79 15.19 -9.66 20.13
CA LEU A 79 14.64 -8.37 19.68
C LEU A 79 14.98 -7.22 20.65
N GLN A 80 14.94 -7.47 21.96
CA GLN A 80 15.35 -6.48 22.97
C GLN A 80 16.83 -6.09 22.82
N GLY A 81 17.71 -7.04 22.50
CA GLY A 81 19.12 -6.77 22.19
C GLY A 81 19.27 -5.84 20.97
N LEU A 82 18.45 -6.05 19.95
CA LEU A 82 18.45 -5.26 18.72
C LEU A 82 17.86 -3.84 18.90
N CYS A 83 17.09 -3.57 19.95
CA CYS A 83 16.55 -2.23 20.22
C CYS A 83 17.63 -1.15 20.31
N ALA A 84 18.78 -1.49 20.92
CA ALA A 84 19.90 -0.58 21.09
C ALA A 84 20.97 -0.69 19.97
N ASN A 85 20.84 -1.67 19.07
CA ASN A 85 21.78 -1.83 17.97
C ASN A 85 21.54 -0.76 16.90
N THR A 86 22.61 -0.10 16.44
CA THR A 86 22.54 1.00 15.46
C THR A 86 23.11 0.63 14.07
N VAL A 87 23.53 -0.62 13.87
CA VAL A 87 24.24 -1.06 12.67
C VAL A 87 23.44 -2.01 11.80
N VAL A 88 22.67 -2.93 12.39
CA VAL A 88 21.87 -3.91 11.63
C VAL A 88 20.84 -3.18 10.77
N ARG A 89 20.89 -3.45 9.46
CA ARG A 89 19.99 -2.86 8.45
C ARG A 89 18.98 -3.86 7.90
N PHE A 90 19.36 -5.13 7.79
CA PHE A 90 18.51 -6.21 7.30
C PHE A 90 18.29 -7.24 8.40
N LEU A 91 17.03 -7.53 8.71
CA LEU A 91 16.63 -8.53 9.69
C LEU A 91 15.61 -9.47 9.06
N ASP A 92 15.94 -10.75 8.99
CA ASP A 92 15.05 -11.81 8.53
C ASP A 92 14.69 -12.73 9.69
N LEU A 93 13.39 -12.78 10.00
CA LEU A 93 12.80 -13.62 11.05
C LEU A 93 11.71 -14.53 10.47
N LYS A 94 11.80 -14.87 9.18
CA LYS A 94 10.82 -15.74 8.53
C LYS A 94 10.62 -17.05 9.29
N GLY A 95 9.38 -17.52 9.39
CA GLY A 95 9.06 -18.89 9.85
C GLY A 95 9.35 -19.18 11.32
N ASN A 96 9.37 -18.15 12.19
CA ASN A 96 9.65 -18.33 13.62
C ASN A 96 8.40 -18.36 14.51
N ASN A 97 7.20 -18.25 13.94
CA ASN A 97 5.93 -18.31 14.67
C ASN A 97 5.92 -17.42 15.94
N LEU A 98 6.29 -16.15 15.76
CA LEU A 98 6.48 -15.17 16.83
C LEU A 98 5.22 -14.85 17.67
N GLN A 99 4.02 -15.04 17.11
CA GLN A 99 2.73 -14.84 17.79
C GLN A 99 2.60 -13.46 18.48
N ALA A 100 1.81 -13.34 19.54
CA ALA A 100 1.52 -12.08 20.23
C ALA A 100 2.75 -11.46 20.87
N ALA A 101 3.52 -12.23 21.66
CA ALA A 101 4.69 -11.72 22.38
C ALA A 101 5.75 -11.18 21.43
N GLY A 102 5.98 -11.85 20.30
CA GLY A 102 6.91 -11.36 19.29
C GLY A 102 6.39 -10.13 18.54
N ALA A 103 5.08 -9.99 18.30
CA ALA A 103 4.50 -8.77 17.74
C ALA A 103 4.73 -7.55 18.65
N GLU A 104 4.55 -7.70 19.96
CA GLU A 104 4.84 -6.63 20.93
C GLU A 104 6.32 -6.28 20.98
N ALA A 105 7.19 -7.30 21.00
CA ALA A 105 8.64 -7.11 20.98
C ALA A 105 9.11 -6.40 19.70
N LEU A 106 8.54 -6.75 18.54
CA LEU A 106 8.77 -6.06 17.26
C LEU A 106 8.27 -4.60 17.31
N GLY A 107 7.13 -4.35 17.96
CA GLY A 107 6.65 -2.99 18.20
C GLY A 107 7.62 -2.16 19.04
N GLN A 108 8.20 -2.74 20.09
CA GLN A 108 9.23 -2.08 20.89
C GLN A 108 10.51 -1.83 20.07
N LEU A 109 10.93 -2.82 19.28
CA LEU A 109 12.05 -2.71 18.36
C LEU A 109 11.86 -1.55 17.39
N LEU A 110 10.75 -1.48 16.66
CA LEU A 110 10.48 -0.41 15.70
C LEU A 110 10.38 0.98 16.35
N ARG A 111 9.95 1.06 17.62
CA ARG A 111 9.88 2.34 18.33
C ARG A 111 11.27 2.90 18.62
N GLN A 112 12.18 2.05 19.11
CA GLN A 112 13.51 2.44 19.59
C GLN A 112 14.56 2.41 18.48
N ASN A 113 14.59 1.33 17.70
CA ASN A 113 15.59 1.12 16.66
C ASN A 113 15.32 2.03 15.44
N LYS A 114 16.38 2.70 14.98
CA LYS A 114 16.38 3.58 13.80
C LYS A 114 17.43 3.17 12.75
N SER A 115 17.95 1.95 12.83
CA SER A 115 18.97 1.41 11.92
C SER A 115 18.39 0.41 10.91
N ILE A 116 17.40 -0.39 11.32
CA ILE A 116 16.79 -1.42 10.49
C ILE A 116 16.01 -0.78 9.34
N GLN A 117 16.37 -1.16 8.11
CA GLN A 117 15.78 -0.67 6.86
C GLN A 117 14.92 -1.72 6.18
N SER A 118 15.21 -3.00 6.39
CA SER A 118 14.47 -4.11 5.79
C SER A 118 14.17 -5.16 6.84
N LEU A 119 12.89 -5.51 6.96
CA LEU A 119 12.39 -6.45 7.96
C LEU A 119 11.51 -7.51 7.29
N THR A 120 11.95 -8.77 7.36
CA THR A 120 11.21 -9.92 6.83
C THR A 120 10.55 -10.69 7.96
N LEU A 121 9.21 -10.74 7.95
CA LEU A 121 8.39 -11.39 8.96
C LEU A 121 7.45 -12.44 8.36
N GLU A 122 7.77 -12.98 7.19
CA GLU A 122 6.93 -14.00 6.55
C GLU A 122 6.69 -15.21 7.47
N TRP A 123 5.47 -15.76 7.52
CA TRP A 123 5.12 -16.96 8.34
C TRP A 123 5.34 -16.81 9.86
N ASN A 124 4.88 -15.70 10.46
CA ASN A 124 5.03 -15.45 11.92
C ASN A 124 3.72 -15.36 12.72
N ASN A 125 2.56 -15.54 12.10
CA ASN A 125 1.24 -15.54 12.75
C ASN A 125 1.00 -14.31 13.65
N LEU A 126 1.36 -13.11 13.17
CA LEU A 126 1.19 -11.86 13.90
C LEU A 126 -0.26 -11.35 13.88
N GLY A 127 -1.00 -11.67 12.81
CA GLY A 127 -2.32 -11.13 12.50
C GLY A 127 -3.51 -11.56 13.37
N PRO A 128 -3.56 -12.77 13.97
CA PRO A 128 -4.66 -13.18 14.86
C PRO A 128 -4.74 -12.37 16.16
N TRP A 129 -3.64 -11.72 16.55
CA TRP A 129 -3.51 -10.99 17.81
C TRP A 129 -3.73 -9.50 17.59
N GLU A 130 -4.98 -9.07 17.58
CA GLU A 130 -5.38 -7.69 17.21
C GLU A 130 -4.65 -6.62 18.04
N ASP A 131 -4.60 -6.74 19.37
CA ASP A 131 -3.97 -5.74 20.25
C ASP A 131 -2.46 -5.64 20.06
N ALA A 132 -1.78 -6.79 19.97
CA ALA A 132 -0.33 -6.86 19.78
C ALA A 132 0.06 -6.34 18.39
N PHE A 133 -0.72 -6.67 17.36
CA PHE A 133 -0.51 -6.18 16.01
C PHE A 133 -0.80 -4.68 15.89
N ALA A 134 -1.81 -4.16 16.60
CA ALA A 134 -2.08 -2.72 16.67
C ALA A 134 -0.91 -1.97 17.32
N ALA A 135 -0.30 -2.52 18.39
CA ALA A 135 0.90 -1.95 18.99
C ALA A 135 2.09 -1.91 18.02
N PHE A 136 2.27 -2.97 17.23
CA PHE A 136 3.24 -3.01 16.13
C PHE A 136 2.98 -1.95 15.06
N CYS A 137 1.73 -1.81 14.60
CA CYS A 137 1.33 -0.78 13.64
C CYS A 137 1.53 0.64 14.18
N GLY A 138 1.20 0.88 15.45
CA GLY A 138 1.43 2.14 16.13
C GLY A 138 2.93 2.50 16.22
N ALA A 139 3.79 1.52 16.43
CA ALA A 139 5.23 1.71 16.38
C ALA A 139 5.75 1.96 14.96
N LEU A 140 5.23 1.24 13.97
CA LEU A 140 5.53 1.45 12.55
C LEU A 140 5.20 2.88 12.12
N ALA A 141 4.08 3.45 12.57
CA ALA A 141 3.68 4.82 12.27
C ALA A 141 4.75 5.88 12.61
N GLY A 142 5.54 5.64 13.66
CA GLY A 142 6.61 6.53 14.14
C GLY A 142 8.03 6.10 13.74
N ASN A 143 8.19 5.03 12.97
CA ASN A 143 9.51 4.57 12.52
C ASN A 143 9.94 5.31 11.25
N GLY A 144 11.10 5.98 11.31
CA GLY A 144 11.67 6.73 10.20
C GLY A 144 12.79 6.03 9.41
N ALA A 145 13.16 4.81 9.81
CA ALA A 145 14.28 4.06 9.25
C ALA A 145 13.84 2.95 8.30
N LEU A 146 12.72 2.27 8.63
CA LEU A 146 12.24 1.13 7.89
C LEU A 146 11.77 1.54 6.49
N ARG A 147 12.29 0.86 5.46
CA ARG A 147 12.00 1.08 4.04
C ARG A 147 11.24 -0.09 3.44
N GLN A 148 11.57 -1.32 3.84
CA GLN A 148 10.98 -2.55 3.32
C GLN A 148 10.43 -3.38 4.47
N LEU A 149 9.18 -3.81 4.34
CA LEU A 149 8.51 -4.65 5.32
C LEU A 149 7.79 -5.78 4.59
N ASP A 150 8.12 -7.01 4.95
CA ASP A 150 7.46 -8.20 4.45
C ASP A 150 6.64 -8.87 5.55
N LEU A 151 5.32 -8.90 5.34
CA LEU A 151 4.31 -9.45 6.25
C LEU A 151 3.51 -10.59 5.57
N ARG A 152 4.09 -11.27 4.58
CA ARG A 152 3.43 -12.41 3.91
C ARG A 152 3.05 -13.53 4.87
N ASN A 153 1.93 -14.21 4.64
CA ASN A 153 1.50 -15.36 5.45
C ASN A 153 1.50 -15.09 6.97
N ASN A 154 0.97 -13.94 7.40
CA ASN A 154 0.85 -13.59 8.82
C ASN A 154 -0.59 -13.69 9.37
N GLN A 155 -1.53 -14.19 8.58
CA GLN A 155 -2.96 -14.27 8.93
C GLN A 155 -3.56 -12.91 9.35
N ILE A 156 -3.10 -11.81 8.74
CA ILE A 156 -3.61 -10.46 9.03
C ILE A 156 -5.08 -10.36 8.63
N SER A 157 -5.94 -10.03 9.59
CA SER A 157 -7.39 -9.85 9.40
C SER A 157 -7.74 -8.48 8.82
N HIS A 158 -9.00 -8.28 8.45
CA HIS A 158 -9.50 -6.99 7.97
C HIS A 158 -9.28 -5.84 8.98
N LYS A 159 -9.37 -6.10 10.30
CA LYS A 159 -9.08 -5.08 11.33
C LYS A 159 -7.59 -4.78 11.43
N GLY A 160 -6.74 -5.81 11.37
CA GLY A 160 -5.29 -5.60 11.33
C GLY A 160 -4.87 -4.75 10.13
N ALA A 161 -5.52 -4.95 8.98
CA ALA A 161 -5.29 -4.11 7.80
C ALA A 161 -5.76 -2.66 7.97
N GLU A 162 -6.81 -2.40 8.76
CA GLU A 162 -7.26 -1.05 9.10
C GLU A 162 -6.24 -0.32 9.98
N GLU A 163 -5.71 -0.98 11.01
CA GLU A 163 -4.62 -0.45 11.84
C GLU A 163 -3.36 -0.18 11.03
N LEU A 164 -3.03 -1.07 10.09
CA LEU A 164 -1.92 -0.88 9.18
C LEU A 164 -2.14 0.32 8.26
N ALA A 165 -3.36 0.52 7.75
CA ALA A 165 -3.71 1.69 6.94
C ALA A 165 -3.56 3.00 7.73
N LEU A 166 -3.98 3.02 9.00
CA LEU A 166 -3.78 4.17 9.89
C LEU A 166 -2.28 4.45 10.12
N ALA A 167 -1.48 3.40 10.31
CA ALA A 167 -0.04 3.52 10.47
C ALA A 167 0.64 4.06 9.20
N LEU A 168 0.27 3.55 8.02
CA LEU A 168 0.76 4.01 6.72
C LEU A 168 0.38 5.47 6.44
N THR A 169 -0.77 5.92 6.92
CA THR A 169 -1.17 7.33 6.76
C THR A 169 -0.19 8.29 7.44
N ARG A 170 0.43 7.85 8.54
CA ARG A 170 1.37 8.65 9.34
C ARG A 170 2.83 8.40 8.97
N ASN A 171 3.16 7.19 8.52
CA ASN A 171 4.51 6.82 8.15
C ASN A 171 4.91 7.47 6.82
N ALA A 172 6.00 8.23 6.83
CA ALA A 172 6.53 8.92 5.65
C ALA A 172 7.87 8.34 5.13
N HIS A 173 8.20 7.10 5.51
CA HIS A 173 9.51 6.50 5.24
C HIS A 173 9.43 5.12 4.59
N LEU A 174 8.39 4.35 4.88
CA LEU A 174 8.18 3.04 4.27
C LEU A 174 7.97 3.18 2.76
N GLN A 175 8.63 2.31 2.01
CA GLN A 175 8.70 2.34 0.55
C GLN A 175 8.09 1.09 -0.09
N GLN A 176 8.35 -0.07 0.49
CA GLN A 176 7.85 -1.36 0.02
C GLN A 176 7.18 -2.11 1.16
N LEU A 177 5.97 -2.60 0.91
CA LEU A 177 5.19 -3.39 1.84
C LEU A 177 4.61 -4.61 1.13
N ASP A 178 4.93 -5.79 1.62
CA ASP A 178 4.39 -7.05 1.10
C ASP A 178 3.38 -7.64 2.08
N LEU A 179 2.14 -7.79 1.63
CA LEU A 179 1.03 -8.33 2.41
C LEU A 179 0.43 -9.58 1.77
N ARG A 180 1.12 -10.22 0.81
CA ARG A 180 0.56 -11.37 0.09
C ARG A 180 0.18 -12.51 1.03
N TRP A 181 -0.87 -13.25 0.65
CA TRP A 181 -1.33 -14.43 1.40
C TRP A 181 -1.72 -14.12 2.86
N ASN A 182 -2.55 -13.09 3.07
CA ASN A 182 -3.18 -12.79 4.34
C ASN A 182 -4.73 -12.83 4.21
N SER A 183 -5.46 -12.51 5.28
CA SER A 183 -6.91 -12.56 5.36
C SER A 183 -7.54 -11.15 5.41
N ILE A 184 -7.02 -10.22 4.59
CA ILE A 184 -7.40 -8.80 4.60
C ILE A 184 -8.86 -8.60 4.16
N GLY A 185 -9.30 -9.29 3.10
CA GLY A 185 -10.65 -9.19 2.56
C GLY A 185 -11.03 -7.80 2.01
N LEU A 186 -12.31 -7.64 1.68
CA LEU A 186 -12.84 -6.41 1.07
C LEU A 186 -12.69 -5.17 1.97
N LEU A 187 -13.03 -5.29 3.26
CA LEU A 187 -13.01 -4.15 4.20
C LEU A 187 -11.60 -3.64 4.42
N GLY A 188 -10.64 -4.53 4.66
CA GLY A 188 -9.23 -4.16 4.82
C GLY A 188 -8.63 -3.59 3.53
N GLY A 189 -9.01 -4.13 2.36
CA GLY A 189 -8.60 -3.57 1.07
C GLY A 189 -9.07 -2.13 0.85
N ARG A 190 -10.31 -1.80 1.24
CA ARG A 190 -10.82 -0.40 1.17
C ARG A 190 -10.07 0.51 2.13
N ALA A 191 -9.76 0.05 3.34
CA ALA A 191 -8.98 0.84 4.30
C ALA A 191 -7.59 1.21 3.74
N LEU A 192 -6.91 0.24 3.11
CA LEU A 192 -5.62 0.48 2.45
C LEU A 192 -5.74 1.48 1.29
N VAL A 193 -6.72 1.34 0.39
CA VAL A 193 -6.92 2.31 -0.70
C VAL A 193 -7.17 3.72 -0.16
N ASN A 194 -7.94 3.87 0.92
CA ASN A 194 -8.24 5.18 1.49
C ASN A 194 -7.02 5.87 2.12
N CYS A 195 -5.98 5.12 2.55
CA CYS A 195 -4.78 5.73 3.13
C CYS A 195 -3.74 6.16 2.08
N LEU A 196 -3.70 5.50 0.92
CA LEU A 196 -2.70 5.75 -0.13
C LEU A 196 -2.65 7.20 -0.63
N PRO A 197 -3.75 7.96 -0.76
CA PRO A 197 -3.68 9.38 -1.16
C PRO A 197 -2.86 10.26 -0.20
N ARG A 198 -2.77 9.87 1.07
CA ARG A 198 -2.00 10.60 2.09
C ARG A 198 -0.55 10.14 2.17
N ASN A 199 -0.28 8.86 1.90
CA ASN A 199 1.07 8.33 1.87
C ASN A 199 1.74 8.61 0.51
N ARG A 200 2.89 9.31 0.52
CA ARG A 200 3.62 9.68 -0.72
C ARG A 200 4.93 8.90 -0.91
N THR A 201 5.25 7.99 0.00
CA THR A 201 6.56 7.32 0.04
C THR A 201 6.50 5.86 -0.37
N LEU A 202 5.36 5.21 -0.12
CA LEU A 202 5.11 3.85 -0.54
C LEU A 202 4.93 3.81 -2.07
N TRP A 203 5.77 3.02 -2.74
CA TRP A 203 5.72 2.81 -4.20
C TRP A 203 5.59 1.33 -4.58
N ARG A 204 5.71 0.40 -3.62
CA ARG A 204 5.34 -1.02 -3.82
C ARG A 204 4.44 -1.52 -2.69
N LEU A 205 3.25 -2.01 -3.04
CA LEU A 205 2.29 -2.63 -2.12
C LEU A 205 1.71 -3.89 -2.77
N GLU A 206 2.05 -5.05 -2.22
CA GLU A 206 1.65 -6.35 -2.78
C GLU A 206 0.49 -6.96 -1.97
N LEU A 207 -0.64 -7.22 -2.62
CA LEU A 207 -1.88 -7.72 -1.98
C LEU A 207 -2.40 -9.04 -2.56
N ALA A 208 -1.62 -9.73 -3.40
CA ALA A 208 -2.03 -11.01 -3.98
C ALA A 208 -2.40 -12.06 -2.90
N GLY A 209 -3.43 -12.86 -3.14
CA GLY A 209 -3.85 -13.92 -2.21
C GLY A 209 -4.60 -13.45 -0.96
N ASN A 210 -5.19 -12.24 -0.97
CA ASN A 210 -5.91 -11.66 0.18
C ASN A 210 -7.45 -11.64 0.09
N ASN A 211 -8.03 -12.27 -0.93
CA ASN A 211 -9.46 -12.20 -1.24
C ASN A 211 -9.98 -10.74 -1.38
N VAL A 212 -9.16 -9.87 -1.96
CA VAL A 212 -9.48 -8.46 -2.25
C VAL A 212 -10.03 -8.37 -3.68
N PRO A 213 -11.16 -7.67 -3.91
CA PRO A 213 -11.69 -7.49 -5.26
C PRO A 213 -10.71 -6.79 -6.22
N GLY A 214 -10.74 -7.19 -7.49
CA GLY A 214 -9.83 -6.68 -8.52
C GLY A 214 -9.88 -5.16 -8.72
N ASP A 215 -11.03 -4.52 -8.47
CA ASP A 215 -11.17 -3.06 -8.56
C ASP A 215 -10.32 -2.33 -7.52
N ILE A 216 -10.23 -2.88 -6.31
CA ILE A 216 -9.40 -2.35 -5.22
C ILE A 216 -7.93 -2.57 -5.55
N LEU A 217 -7.57 -3.75 -6.08
CA LEU A 217 -6.18 -4.02 -6.51
C LEU A 217 -5.73 -3.02 -7.58
N ARG A 218 -6.56 -2.76 -8.59
CA ARG A 218 -6.28 -1.74 -9.63
C ARG A 218 -6.13 -0.34 -9.05
N ALA A 219 -6.97 0.03 -8.08
CA ALA A 219 -6.86 1.32 -7.41
C ALA A 219 -5.56 1.46 -6.59
N VAL A 220 -5.13 0.37 -5.94
CA VAL A 220 -3.84 0.32 -5.26
C VAL A 220 -2.71 0.49 -6.28
N GLU A 221 -2.67 -0.32 -7.34
CA GLU A 221 -1.65 -0.25 -8.40
C GLU A 221 -1.52 1.17 -8.98
N GLN A 222 -2.64 1.80 -9.35
CA GLN A 222 -2.64 3.18 -9.84
C GLN A 222 -2.05 4.19 -8.83
N ALA A 223 -2.35 4.02 -7.54
CA ALA A 223 -1.78 4.88 -6.50
C ALA A 223 -0.27 4.65 -6.33
N MET A 224 0.19 3.40 -6.47
CA MET A 224 1.62 3.05 -6.42
C MET A 224 2.38 3.64 -7.60
N ASP A 225 1.85 3.50 -8.82
CA ASP A 225 2.42 4.06 -10.04
C ASP A 225 2.54 5.59 -9.95
N HIS A 226 1.49 6.25 -9.46
CA HIS A 226 1.51 7.70 -9.24
C HIS A 226 2.59 8.12 -8.23
N ASN A 227 2.75 7.37 -7.13
CA ASN A 227 3.81 7.64 -6.17
C ASN A 227 5.21 7.38 -6.75
N GLN A 228 5.38 6.35 -7.59
CA GLN A 228 6.63 6.04 -8.27
C GLN A 228 7.01 7.14 -9.29
N GLU A 229 6.07 7.61 -10.10
CA GLU A 229 6.24 8.72 -11.04
C GLU A 229 6.62 10.02 -10.31
N ARG A 230 5.98 10.29 -9.17
CA ARG A 230 6.33 11.44 -8.33
C ARG A 230 7.75 11.35 -7.78
N GLN A 231 8.19 10.17 -7.35
CA GLN A 231 9.56 9.99 -6.86
C GLN A 231 10.60 10.12 -7.96
N THR A 232 10.36 9.56 -9.14
CA THR A 232 11.26 9.69 -10.30
C THR A 232 11.37 11.15 -10.72
N THR A 233 10.23 11.84 -10.90
CA THR A 233 10.20 13.28 -11.23
C THR A 233 10.91 14.12 -10.16
N SER A 234 10.72 13.83 -8.87
CA SER A 234 11.39 14.54 -7.78
C SER A 234 12.91 14.31 -7.79
N ARG A 235 13.37 13.07 -8.05
CA ARG A 235 14.79 12.76 -8.19
C ARG A 235 15.42 13.47 -9.38
N GLU A 236 14.73 13.48 -10.52
CA GLU A 236 15.18 14.20 -11.72
C GLU A 236 15.25 15.70 -11.49
N ASN A 237 14.23 16.30 -10.87
CA ASN A 237 14.24 17.71 -10.52
C ASN A 237 15.40 18.04 -9.58
N ARG A 238 15.64 17.21 -8.55
CA ARG A 238 16.78 17.40 -7.64
C ARG A 238 18.13 17.26 -8.35
N ALA A 239 18.26 16.31 -9.28
CA ALA A 239 19.45 16.16 -10.10
C ALA A 239 19.68 17.39 -10.99
N ARG A 240 18.63 17.91 -11.65
CA ARG A 240 18.68 19.15 -12.44
C ARG A 240 19.08 20.36 -11.58
N THR A 241 18.48 20.53 -10.40
CA THR A 241 18.87 21.60 -9.47
C THR A 241 20.33 21.49 -9.05
N HIS A 242 20.84 20.26 -8.83
CA HIS A 242 22.24 20.05 -8.48
C HIS A 242 23.18 20.38 -9.65
N VAL A 243 22.83 20.00 -10.89
CA VAL A 243 23.62 20.35 -12.08
C VAL A 243 23.64 21.86 -12.28
N LEU A 244 22.47 22.51 -12.24
CA LEU A 244 22.37 23.98 -12.35
C LEU A 244 23.16 24.70 -11.24
N SER A 245 23.10 24.20 -10.01
CA SER A 245 23.87 24.77 -8.89
C SER A 245 25.37 24.63 -9.10
N LYS A 246 25.82 23.53 -9.70
CA LYS A 246 27.24 23.32 -10.03
C LYS A 246 27.67 24.26 -11.16
N GLU A 247 26.89 24.33 -12.24
CA GLU A 247 27.14 25.25 -13.36
C GLU A 247 27.18 26.71 -12.90
N PHE A 248 26.32 27.10 -11.96
CA PHE A 248 26.33 28.43 -11.37
C PHE A 248 27.61 28.70 -10.56
N LEU A 249 28.10 27.70 -9.82
CA LEU A 249 29.36 27.78 -9.09
C LEU A 249 30.56 27.94 -10.04
N ASP A 250 30.61 27.12 -11.09
CA ASP A 250 31.67 27.13 -12.10
C ASP A 250 31.68 28.48 -12.86
N LEU A 251 30.50 29.04 -13.14
CA LEU A 251 30.36 30.38 -13.75
C LEU A 251 30.87 31.47 -12.79
N MET A 252 30.53 31.41 -11.51
CA MET A 252 31.02 32.36 -10.50
C MET A 252 32.54 32.33 -10.39
N GLU A 253 33.15 31.14 -10.40
CA GLU A 253 34.60 30.98 -10.38
C GLU A 253 35.24 31.58 -11.66
N THR A 254 34.60 31.42 -12.81
CA THR A 254 35.03 32.00 -14.09
C THR A 254 34.95 33.54 -14.07
N ILE A 255 33.86 34.11 -13.55
CA ILE A 255 33.69 35.57 -13.39
C ILE A 255 34.77 36.13 -12.46
N ASP A 256 35.05 35.46 -11.34
CA ASP A 256 36.10 35.89 -10.41
C ASP A 256 37.49 35.83 -11.03
N LYS A 257 37.76 34.82 -11.87
CA LYS A 257 39.02 34.73 -12.63
C LYS A 257 39.15 35.87 -13.63
N GLN A 258 38.09 36.17 -14.40
CA GLN A 258 38.07 37.31 -15.33
C GLN A 258 38.23 38.65 -14.61
N ARG A 259 37.58 38.85 -13.46
CA ARG A 259 37.76 40.06 -12.63
C ARG A 259 39.21 40.21 -12.17
N LYS A 260 39.86 39.13 -11.72
CA LYS A 260 41.28 39.15 -11.32
C LYS A 260 42.19 39.49 -12.51
N GLU A 261 41.92 38.94 -13.68
CA GLU A 261 42.68 39.24 -14.91
C GLU A 261 42.49 40.68 -15.38
N MET A 262 41.25 41.20 -15.40
CA MET A 262 40.98 42.61 -15.69
C MET A 262 41.68 43.54 -14.70
N ALA A 263 41.67 43.21 -13.40
CA ALA A 263 42.37 44.00 -12.38
C ALA A 263 43.90 43.96 -12.53
N ARG A 264 44.47 42.87 -13.08
CA ARG A 264 45.90 42.78 -13.42
C ARG A 264 46.21 43.62 -14.66
N SER A 265 45.42 43.49 -15.72
CA SER A 265 45.56 44.27 -16.95
C SER A 265 45.44 45.78 -16.69
N SER A 266 44.44 46.19 -15.90
CA SER A 266 44.25 47.59 -15.48
C SER A 266 45.45 48.12 -14.70
N ARG A 267 45.99 47.36 -13.75
CA ARG A 267 47.20 47.75 -13.01
C ARG A 267 48.43 47.87 -13.91
N ALA A 268 48.61 46.96 -14.86
CA ALA A 268 49.70 47.02 -15.83
C ALA A 268 49.58 48.25 -16.74
N SER A 269 48.36 48.55 -17.22
CA SER A 269 48.10 49.76 -18.00
C SER A 269 48.34 51.03 -17.19
N ALA A 270 47.91 51.08 -15.92
CA ALA A 270 48.15 52.23 -15.04
C ALA A 270 49.65 52.45 -14.77
N ALA A 271 50.41 51.38 -14.57
CA ALA A 271 51.87 51.45 -14.42
C ALA A 271 52.55 51.98 -15.69
N CYS A 272 52.12 51.51 -16.87
CA CYS A 272 52.64 51.99 -18.16
C CYS A 272 52.34 53.49 -18.37
N VAL A 273 51.11 53.93 -18.05
CA VAL A 273 50.74 55.35 -18.11
C VAL A 273 51.59 56.18 -17.14
N GLY A 274 51.83 55.69 -15.92
CA GLY A 274 52.71 56.35 -14.96
C GLY A 274 54.14 56.55 -15.49
N GLN A 275 54.73 55.50 -16.06
CA GLN A 275 56.07 55.57 -16.67
C GLN A 275 56.14 56.55 -17.84
N LEU A 276 55.12 56.57 -18.70
CA LEU A 276 55.04 57.53 -19.80
C LEU A 276 54.90 58.98 -19.28
N GLN A 277 54.14 59.19 -18.20
CA GLN A 277 53.99 60.50 -17.58
C GLN A 277 55.29 61.01 -16.96
N GLU A 278 56.04 60.13 -16.27
CA GLU A 278 57.36 60.45 -15.73
C GLU A 278 58.34 60.85 -16.85
N ALA A 279 58.43 60.04 -17.91
CA ALA A 279 59.28 60.34 -19.06
C ALA A 279 58.88 61.66 -19.77
N LEU A 280 57.58 61.98 -19.82
CA LEU A 280 57.09 63.25 -20.35
C LEU A 280 57.52 64.43 -19.46
N ASN A 281 57.42 64.29 -18.14
CA ASN A 281 57.83 65.32 -17.19
C ASN A 281 59.34 65.59 -17.25
N GLU A 282 60.16 64.54 -17.36
CA GLU A 282 61.61 64.67 -17.56
C GLU A 282 61.94 65.43 -18.85
N ARG A 283 61.27 65.09 -19.96
CA ARG A 283 61.44 65.82 -21.23
C ARG A 283 61.05 67.29 -21.10
N HIS A 284 59.95 67.62 -20.44
CA HIS A 284 59.55 69.01 -20.19
C HIS A 284 60.59 69.77 -19.35
N SER A 285 61.15 69.14 -18.32
CA SER A 285 62.20 69.73 -17.50
C SER A 285 63.44 70.06 -18.33
N ILE A 286 63.88 69.13 -19.19
CA ILE A 286 65.02 69.33 -20.09
C ILE A 286 64.76 70.49 -21.06
N ILE A 287 63.57 70.54 -21.67
CA ILE A 287 63.18 71.63 -22.58
C ILE A 287 63.21 72.98 -21.86
N ASN A 288 62.69 73.06 -20.65
CA ASN A 288 62.70 74.31 -19.86
C ASN A 288 64.13 74.75 -19.52
N ALA A 289 65.01 73.83 -19.14
CA ALA A 289 66.41 74.13 -18.87
C ALA A 289 67.15 74.64 -20.13
N LEU A 290 66.89 74.02 -21.28
CA LEU A 290 67.44 74.49 -22.57
C LEU A 290 66.92 75.88 -22.94
N LYS A 291 65.63 76.15 -22.71
CA LYS A 291 65.02 77.46 -22.97
C LYS A 291 65.63 78.56 -22.10
N ALA A 292 65.91 78.28 -20.83
CA ALA A 292 66.60 79.22 -19.95
C ALA A 292 68.04 79.51 -20.40
N LYS A 293 68.77 78.48 -20.83
CA LYS A 293 70.14 78.64 -21.38
C LYS A 293 70.14 79.49 -22.65
N LEU A 294 69.16 79.30 -23.54
CA LEU A 294 69.02 80.10 -24.76
C LEU A 294 68.79 81.58 -24.43
N GLN A 295 67.87 81.89 -23.51
CA GLN A 295 67.61 83.28 -23.09
C GLN A 295 68.84 83.96 -22.49
N MET A 296 69.65 83.23 -21.70
CA MET A 296 70.89 83.77 -21.15
C MET A 296 71.91 84.09 -22.26
N ALA A 297 72.03 83.23 -23.28
CA ALA A 297 72.92 83.45 -24.41
C ALA A 297 72.47 84.64 -25.27
N GLU A 298 71.17 84.77 -25.54
CA GLU A 298 70.59 85.91 -26.27
C GLU A 298 70.82 87.24 -25.53
N ALA A 299 70.65 87.26 -24.20
CA ALA A 299 70.92 88.45 -23.40
C ALA A 299 72.41 88.84 -23.40
N ALA A 300 73.32 87.85 -23.35
CA ALA A 300 74.75 88.10 -23.42
C ALA A 300 75.17 88.66 -24.79
N LEU A 301 74.56 88.17 -25.87
CA LEU A 301 74.81 88.67 -27.22
C LEU A 301 74.36 90.12 -27.36
N ALA A 302 73.14 90.46 -26.91
CA ALA A 302 72.61 91.82 -26.95
C ALA A 302 73.51 92.81 -26.18
N LEU A 303 74.03 92.42 -25.01
CA LEU A 303 74.96 93.24 -24.23
C LEU A 303 76.29 93.47 -24.99
N SER A 304 76.77 92.46 -25.72
CA SER A 304 78.00 92.59 -26.52
C SER A 304 77.83 93.52 -27.71
N GLU A 305 76.68 93.46 -28.39
CA GLU A 305 76.33 94.33 -29.52
C GLU A 305 76.22 95.79 -29.07
N GLN A 306 75.61 96.05 -27.91
CA GLN A 306 75.52 97.39 -27.33
C GLN A 306 76.89 97.97 -26.98
N LYS A 307 77.81 97.15 -26.43
CA LYS A 307 79.19 97.57 -26.17
C LYS A 307 79.98 97.86 -27.45
N ALA A 308 79.78 97.06 -28.50
CA ALA A 308 80.43 97.27 -29.80
C ALA A 308 79.95 98.59 -30.44
N GLN A 309 78.65 98.89 -30.36
CA GLN A 309 78.09 100.17 -30.84
C GLN A 309 78.68 101.36 -30.09
N GLY A 310 78.72 101.31 -28.75
CA GLY A 310 79.31 102.40 -27.95
C GLY A 310 80.80 102.63 -28.23
N LEU A 311 81.56 101.58 -28.49
CA LEU A 311 82.97 101.70 -28.90
C LEU A 311 83.12 102.30 -30.31
N GLY A 312 82.21 101.94 -31.24
CA GLY A 312 82.18 102.51 -32.59
C GLY A 312 81.94 104.03 -32.60
N GLU A 313 81.04 104.52 -31.73
CA GLU A 313 80.77 105.96 -31.58
C GLU A 313 81.99 106.73 -31.04
N LEU A 314 82.69 106.18 -30.05
CA LEU A 314 83.90 106.78 -29.50
C LEU A 314 85.03 106.86 -30.52
N LEU A 315 85.18 105.83 -31.36
CA LEU A 315 86.16 105.80 -32.45
C LEU A 315 85.85 106.87 -33.50
N ALA A 316 84.57 107.02 -33.89
CA ALA A 316 84.15 108.05 -34.83
C ALA A 316 84.43 109.48 -34.30
N MET A 317 84.19 109.72 -33.00
CA MET A 317 84.53 111.00 -32.37
C MET A 317 86.04 111.29 -32.38
N ALA A 318 86.86 110.29 -32.07
CA ALA A 318 88.32 110.44 -32.08
C ALA A 318 88.87 110.69 -33.50
N GLU A 319 88.34 110.02 -34.52
CA GLU A 319 88.71 110.28 -35.92
C GLU A 319 88.32 111.70 -36.35
N GLN A 320 87.17 112.20 -35.90
CA GLN A 320 86.70 113.55 -36.21
C GLN A 320 87.57 114.62 -35.53
N GLU A 321 87.99 114.40 -34.28
CA GLU A 321 88.97 115.25 -33.61
C GLU A 321 90.32 115.25 -34.33
N GLN A 322 90.84 114.08 -34.76
CA GLN A 322 92.07 114.00 -35.54
C GLN A 322 91.99 114.78 -36.86
N ARG A 323 90.87 114.68 -37.58
CA ARG A 323 90.67 115.45 -38.82
C ARG A 323 90.61 116.96 -38.56
N SER A 324 90.01 117.39 -37.45
CA SER A 324 89.98 118.80 -37.05
C SER A 324 91.37 119.36 -36.72
N LEU A 325 92.22 118.55 -36.07
CA LEU A 325 93.59 118.89 -35.73
C LEU A 325 94.47 118.96 -36.99
N ALA A 326 94.34 118.00 -37.91
CA ALA A 326 95.02 118.03 -39.21
C ALA A 326 94.63 119.27 -40.04
N GLN A 327 93.37 119.70 -40.01
CA GLN A 327 92.92 120.92 -40.68
C GLN A 327 93.49 122.20 -40.04
N ARG A 328 93.67 122.23 -38.71
CA ARG A 328 94.35 123.34 -38.01
C ARG A 328 95.82 123.44 -38.38
N GLN A 329 96.54 122.30 -38.41
CA GLN A 329 97.94 122.25 -38.83
C GLN A 329 98.13 122.63 -40.31
N ALA A 330 97.19 122.29 -41.20
CA ALA A 330 97.22 122.71 -42.59
C ALA A 330 96.97 124.23 -42.76
N LYS A 331 96.19 124.86 -41.87
CA LYS A 331 96.02 126.32 -41.84
C LYS A 331 97.27 127.05 -41.35
N GLU A 332 97.96 126.52 -40.35
CA GLU A 332 99.23 127.08 -39.88
C GLU A 332 100.33 127.00 -40.94
N ARG A 333 100.47 125.85 -41.63
CA ARG A 333 101.43 125.72 -42.75
C ARG A 333 101.13 126.65 -43.94
N ARG A 334 99.87 127.03 -44.15
CA ARG A 334 99.49 128.02 -45.17
C ARG A 334 99.82 129.45 -44.76
N LEU A 335 99.78 129.76 -43.46
CA LEU A 335 100.22 131.05 -42.93
C LEU A 335 101.75 131.19 -42.97
N GLU A 336 102.49 130.10 -42.76
CA GLU A 336 103.96 130.08 -42.91
C GLU A 336 104.42 130.17 -44.38
N GLN A 337 103.67 129.61 -45.33
CA GLN A 337 103.99 129.71 -46.77
C GLN A 337 103.65 131.07 -47.42
N GLN A 338 102.89 131.95 -46.74
CA GLN A 338 102.62 133.31 -47.24
C GLN A 338 103.72 134.35 -46.96
N VAL A 339 104.73 134.02 -46.14
CA VAL A 339 105.84 134.94 -45.82
C VAL A 339 107.09 134.70 -46.70
N GLY A 340 107.14 133.62 -47.48
CA GLY A 340 108.35 133.20 -48.21
C GLY A 340 108.46 133.56 -49.70
N ARG A 341 107.48 134.22 -50.35
CA ARG A 341 107.54 134.54 -51.80
C ARG A 341 106.89 135.88 -52.16
N ARG A 342 107.64 136.98 -52.05
CA ARG A 342 107.46 138.20 -52.85
C ARG A 342 108.66 139.16 -52.74
N ALA A 343 109.72 138.85 -53.48
CA ALA A 343 110.65 139.81 -54.08
C ALA A 343 111.35 139.04 -55.22
N GLY A 344 111.22 139.36 -56.49
CA GLY A 344 110.72 140.54 -57.18
C GLY A 344 111.57 140.65 -58.45
N GLY A 345 110.94 140.65 -59.62
CA GLY A 345 111.62 140.82 -60.90
C GLY A 345 110.96 141.94 -61.70
N GLN A 346 111.64 143.10 -61.73
CA GLN A 346 111.71 144.15 -62.77
C GLN A 346 110.39 144.88 -63.16
N ALA A 347 110.34 146.21 -63.34
CA ALA A 347 111.37 147.24 -63.43
C ALA A 347 110.76 148.65 -63.23
N VAL A 348 111.67 149.63 -63.14
CA VAL A 348 111.57 151.04 -63.59
C VAL A 348 111.53 152.13 -62.49
N LEU A 349 112.74 152.68 -62.31
CA LEU A 349 113.14 154.09 -62.09
C LEU A 349 112.94 154.79 -60.74
N GLY A 350 114.08 155.11 -60.13
CA GLY A 350 114.41 156.51 -59.81
C GLY A 350 114.48 156.88 -58.32
N GLY A 351 115.72 156.88 -57.77
CA GLY A 351 116.33 157.87 -56.85
C GLY A 351 115.55 158.45 -55.66
N VAL A 352 116.11 158.82 -54.50
CA VAL A 352 117.46 158.94 -53.94
C VAL A 352 117.26 159.23 -52.42
N THR A 353 118.20 158.74 -51.58
CA THR A 353 118.63 159.17 -50.21
C THR A 353 117.82 158.94 -48.92
N SER A 354 118.42 158.05 -48.09
CA SER A 354 118.88 158.19 -46.68
C SER A 354 117.93 158.29 -45.47
N GLY A 355 118.21 157.46 -44.44
CA GLY A 355 118.07 157.84 -43.01
C GLY A 355 117.52 156.79 -42.01
N ALA A 356 118.44 156.09 -41.31
CA ALA A 356 118.51 155.67 -39.89
C ALA A 356 117.35 155.07 -39.01
N HIS A 357 117.79 154.09 -38.17
CA HIS A 357 117.43 153.75 -36.76
C HIS A 357 116.47 152.59 -36.36
N ALA A 358 116.91 151.84 -35.32
CA ALA A 358 116.35 150.63 -34.65
C ALA A 358 115.48 150.97 -33.40
N PRO A 359 114.80 150.05 -32.62
CA PRO A 359 115.42 149.01 -31.75
C PRO A 359 114.61 147.71 -31.30
N SER A 360 115.36 146.66 -30.84
CA SER A 360 115.26 145.60 -29.75
C SER A 360 114.00 144.79 -29.26
N HIS A 361 114.09 143.42 -29.19
CA HIS A 361 114.09 142.48 -28.00
C HIS A 361 113.91 140.94 -28.34
N PRO A 362 114.74 139.97 -27.85
CA PRO A 362 114.57 138.52 -28.11
C PRO A 362 114.71 137.58 -26.88
N GLN A 363 113.66 137.38 -26.06
CA GLN A 363 113.70 136.42 -24.93
C GLN A 363 112.43 135.56 -24.73
N GLU A 364 111.26 135.99 -25.24
CA GLU A 364 110.00 135.23 -25.11
C GLU A 364 109.84 134.09 -26.15
N ALA A 365 110.66 134.07 -27.21
CA ALA A 365 110.55 133.07 -28.28
C ALA A 365 111.05 131.67 -27.84
N ALA A 366 112.10 131.60 -27.04
CA ALA A 366 112.74 130.33 -26.66
C ALA A 366 111.96 129.53 -25.59
N GLU A 367 111.26 130.19 -24.67
CA GLU A 367 110.47 129.50 -23.63
C GLU A 367 109.17 128.91 -24.19
N ARG A 368 108.55 129.54 -25.19
CA ARG A 368 107.36 129.01 -25.87
C ARG A 368 107.68 127.74 -26.66
N GLU A 369 108.83 127.70 -27.33
CA GLU A 369 109.29 126.54 -28.10
C GLU A 369 109.56 125.31 -27.21
N SER A 370 110.20 125.50 -26.04
CA SER A 370 110.45 124.42 -25.09
C SER A 370 109.18 123.84 -24.46
N LYS A 371 108.14 124.66 -24.26
CA LYS A 371 106.85 124.21 -23.71
C LYS A 371 106.05 123.41 -24.75
N LEU A 372 106.03 123.88 -26.00
CA LEU A 372 105.37 123.17 -27.11
C LEU A 372 106.00 121.80 -27.39
N LEU A 373 107.33 121.67 -27.29
CA LEU A 373 108.02 120.38 -27.45
C LEU A 373 107.65 119.37 -26.34
N ARG A 374 107.47 119.84 -25.09
CA ARG A 374 107.03 118.97 -23.98
C ARG A 374 105.57 118.52 -24.15
N ASP A 375 104.69 119.43 -24.55
CA ASP A 375 103.29 119.11 -24.79
C ASP A 375 103.13 118.15 -25.99
N LEU A 376 103.97 118.30 -27.03
CA LEU A 376 104.02 117.39 -28.18
C LEU A 376 104.52 115.99 -27.77
N SER A 377 105.53 115.92 -26.90
CA SER A 377 106.04 114.67 -26.34
C SER A 377 104.96 113.93 -25.54
N ALA A 378 104.26 114.63 -24.65
CA ALA A 378 103.19 114.06 -23.84
C ALA A 378 101.99 113.60 -24.70
N ALA A 379 101.65 114.36 -25.75
CA ALA A 379 100.63 113.97 -26.71
C ALA A 379 101.02 112.71 -27.51
N ASN A 380 102.28 112.59 -27.90
CA ASN A 380 102.80 111.41 -28.60
C ASN A 380 102.80 110.15 -27.71
N GLU A 381 103.18 110.27 -26.44
CA GLU A 381 103.09 109.15 -25.49
C GLU A 381 101.64 108.69 -25.28
N LYS A 382 100.70 109.64 -25.15
CA LYS A 382 99.27 109.32 -25.03
C LYS A 382 98.71 108.68 -26.31
N HIS A 383 99.16 109.13 -27.48
CA HIS A 383 98.78 108.55 -28.78
C HIS A 383 99.29 107.11 -28.91
N LEU A 384 100.53 106.85 -28.49
CA LEU A 384 101.11 105.51 -28.47
C LEU A 384 100.35 104.57 -27.52
N LEU A 385 99.95 105.07 -26.35
CA LEU A 385 99.22 104.28 -25.35
C LEU A 385 97.79 103.95 -25.83
N LEU A 386 97.10 104.92 -26.43
CA LEU A 386 95.80 104.68 -27.06
C LEU A 386 95.91 103.73 -28.24
N ARG A 387 96.98 103.81 -29.04
CA ARG A 387 97.21 102.89 -30.16
C ARG A 387 97.43 101.46 -29.67
N ASN A 388 98.21 101.27 -28.60
CA ASN A 388 98.37 99.96 -27.99
C ASN A 388 97.05 99.41 -27.40
N GLN A 389 96.21 100.27 -26.81
CA GLN A 389 94.88 99.86 -26.33
C GLN A 389 93.94 99.48 -27.48
N VAL A 390 93.98 100.22 -28.59
CA VAL A 390 93.23 99.88 -29.81
C VAL A 390 93.72 98.54 -30.35
N ASP A 391 95.03 98.32 -30.46
CA ASP A 391 95.59 97.04 -30.93
C ASP A 391 95.20 95.87 -30.01
N GLU A 392 95.14 96.08 -28.69
CA GLU A 392 94.71 95.05 -27.73
C GLU A 392 93.20 94.77 -27.82
N LEU A 393 92.36 95.80 -28.00
CA LEU A 393 90.93 95.65 -28.23
C LEU A 393 90.65 94.97 -29.57
N GLU A 394 91.38 95.30 -30.63
CA GLU A 394 91.27 94.62 -31.92
C GLU A 394 91.66 93.14 -31.84
N ARG A 395 92.66 92.78 -31.02
CA ARG A 395 92.98 91.37 -30.74
C ARG A 395 91.86 90.67 -29.97
N LYS A 396 91.25 91.33 -28.98
CA LYS A 396 90.10 90.78 -28.24
C LYS A 396 88.87 90.62 -29.12
N VAL A 397 88.57 91.59 -30.00
CA VAL A 397 87.48 91.49 -30.98
C VAL A 397 87.73 90.33 -31.94
N ARG A 398 88.95 90.16 -32.45
CA ARG A 398 89.31 89.01 -33.30
C ARG A 398 89.13 87.68 -32.58
N SER A 399 89.60 87.58 -31.33
CA SER A 399 89.40 86.37 -30.51
C SER A 399 87.93 86.08 -30.22
N GLN A 400 87.12 87.10 -29.94
CA GLN A 400 85.67 86.94 -29.73
C GLN A 400 84.94 86.59 -31.03
N GLN A 401 85.37 87.11 -32.17
CA GLN A 401 84.84 86.73 -33.49
C GLN A 401 85.14 85.25 -33.79
N GLU A 402 86.34 84.76 -33.46
CA GLU A 402 86.68 83.34 -33.58
C GLU A 402 85.84 82.48 -32.62
N GLN A 403 85.65 82.90 -31.36
CA GLN A 403 84.80 82.19 -30.41
C GLN A 403 83.32 82.19 -30.85
N LEU A 404 82.81 83.30 -31.37
CA LEU A 404 81.45 83.39 -31.94
C LEU A 404 81.31 82.52 -33.19
N PHE A 405 82.34 82.43 -34.02
CA PHE A 405 82.34 81.55 -35.18
C PHE A 405 82.27 80.07 -34.76
N LEU A 406 83.09 79.66 -33.80
CA LEU A 406 83.07 78.31 -33.25
C LEU A 406 81.73 77.99 -32.56
N ALA A 407 81.22 78.89 -31.74
CA ALA A 407 79.92 78.73 -31.08
C ALA A 407 78.78 78.64 -32.11
N ARG A 408 78.81 79.44 -33.18
CA ARG A 408 77.83 79.34 -34.29
C ARG A 408 77.94 77.98 -34.98
N GLN A 409 79.15 77.48 -35.21
CA GLN A 409 79.37 76.17 -35.82
C GLN A 409 78.83 75.04 -34.93
N GLU A 410 79.09 75.06 -33.62
CA GLU A 410 78.54 74.10 -32.67
C GLU A 410 77.00 74.18 -32.58
N LEU A 411 76.45 75.38 -32.63
CA LEU A 411 75.00 75.59 -32.61
C LEU A 411 74.35 75.07 -33.89
N THR A 412 75.00 75.22 -35.05
CA THR A 412 74.54 74.60 -36.31
C THR A 412 74.64 73.08 -36.27
N ASN A 413 75.70 72.52 -35.69
CA ASN A 413 75.87 71.07 -35.58
C ASN A 413 74.82 70.46 -34.64
N THR A 414 74.63 71.06 -33.46
CA THR A 414 73.60 70.60 -32.49
C THR A 414 72.18 70.80 -33.04
N ALA A 415 71.90 71.87 -33.78
CA ALA A 415 70.62 72.04 -34.46
C ALA A 415 70.39 70.97 -35.54
N ALA A 416 71.43 70.59 -36.30
CA ALA A 416 71.35 69.50 -37.26
C ALA A 416 71.13 68.15 -36.57
N GLU A 417 71.84 67.86 -35.48
CA GLU A 417 71.65 66.65 -34.68
C GLU A 417 70.23 66.57 -34.08
N LEU A 418 69.70 67.67 -33.56
CA LEU A 418 68.34 67.73 -33.02
C LEU A 418 67.29 67.52 -34.12
N LYS A 419 67.51 68.05 -35.32
CA LYS A 419 66.64 67.76 -36.48
C LYS A 419 66.65 66.28 -36.83
N ILE A 420 67.82 65.66 -36.90
CA ILE A 420 67.93 64.22 -37.18
C ILE A 420 67.22 63.41 -36.09
N ARG A 421 67.42 63.74 -34.81
CA ARG A 421 66.75 63.06 -33.70
C ARG A 421 65.24 63.29 -33.70
N ALA A 422 64.76 64.46 -34.09
CA ALA A 422 63.33 64.73 -34.23
C ALA A 422 62.71 63.86 -35.33
N VAL A 423 63.35 63.78 -36.51
CA VAL A 423 62.91 62.90 -37.61
C VAL A 423 62.91 61.43 -37.15
N GLN A 424 63.97 60.96 -36.48
CA GLN A 424 64.02 59.60 -35.96
C GLN A 424 62.94 59.33 -34.89
N ALA A 425 62.58 60.32 -34.07
CA ALA A 425 61.51 60.19 -33.10
C ALA A 425 60.13 60.15 -33.77
N GLU A 426 59.92 60.95 -34.82
CA GLU A 426 58.70 60.91 -35.64
C GLU A 426 58.55 59.57 -36.35
N GLU A 427 59.61 59.04 -36.96
CA GLU A 427 59.62 57.71 -37.58
C GLU A 427 59.28 56.60 -36.57
N ARG A 428 59.87 56.64 -35.37
CA ARG A 428 59.55 55.70 -34.29
C ARG A 428 58.10 55.81 -33.85
N LEU A 429 57.58 57.03 -33.69
CA LEU A 429 56.18 57.26 -33.34
C LEU A 429 55.24 56.74 -34.44
N GLU A 430 55.61 56.91 -35.71
CA GLU A 430 54.81 56.44 -36.84
C GLU A 430 54.79 54.90 -36.91
N LEU A 431 55.93 54.25 -36.66
CA LEU A 431 56.04 52.80 -36.51
C LEU A 431 55.19 52.27 -35.35
N GLU A 432 55.24 52.94 -34.19
CA GLU A 432 54.47 52.52 -33.02
C GLU A 432 52.97 52.76 -33.22
N LYS A 433 52.57 53.83 -33.92
CA LYS A 433 51.19 54.05 -34.36
C LYS A 433 50.72 52.96 -35.31
N LYS A 434 51.54 52.57 -36.30
CA LYS A 434 51.24 51.46 -37.21
C LYS A 434 51.06 50.15 -36.46
N ARG A 435 51.99 49.82 -35.55
CA ARG A 435 51.87 48.62 -34.68
C ARG A 435 50.62 48.65 -33.80
N SER A 436 50.35 49.78 -33.15
CA SER A 436 49.17 49.94 -32.29
C SER A 436 47.87 49.79 -33.08
N ARG A 437 47.83 50.36 -34.28
CA ARG A 437 46.68 50.24 -35.19
C ARG A 437 46.47 48.79 -35.64
N GLN A 438 47.54 48.11 -36.00
CA GLN A 438 47.50 46.70 -36.42
C GLN A 438 47.05 45.79 -35.28
N SER A 439 47.54 46.02 -34.05
CA SER A 439 47.07 45.31 -32.84
C SER A 439 45.58 45.55 -32.56
N LEU A 440 45.10 46.79 -32.74
CA LEU A 440 43.67 47.10 -32.63
C LEU A 440 42.84 46.36 -33.69
N GLU A 441 43.28 46.35 -34.94
CA GLU A 441 42.62 45.62 -36.02
C GLU A 441 42.60 44.10 -35.76
N ASP A 442 43.68 43.53 -35.22
CA ASP A 442 43.75 42.12 -34.84
C ASP A 442 42.77 41.77 -33.69
N VAL A 443 42.68 42.65 -32.68
CA VAL A 443 41.72 42.49 -31.57
C VAL A 443 40.27 42.62 -32.05
N GLU A 444 39.99 43.58 -32.93
CA GLU A 444 38.66 43.73 -33.53
C GLU A 444 38.28 42.51 -34.38
N GLN A 445 39.22 41.96 -35.15
CA GLN A 445 39.00 40.73 -35.91
C GLN A 445 38.76 39.51 -35.01
N LEU A 446 39.51 39.37 -33.93
CA LEU A 446 39.28 38.30 -32.94
C LEU A 446 37.91 38.44 -32.29
N ARG A 447 37.54 39.64 -31.87
CA ARG A 447 36.22 39.91 -31.29
C ARG A 447 35.10 39.64 -32.28
N ALA A 448 35.28 39.98 -33.57
CA ALA A 448 34.31 39.69 -34.61
C ALA A 448 34.11 38.17 -34.79
N LYS A 449 35.20 37.39 -34.79
CA LYS A 449 35.15 35.92 -34.86
C LYS A 449 34.49 35.30 -33.63
N GLU A 450 34.75 35.81 -32.43
CA GLU A 450 34.11 35.35 -31.20
C GLU A 450 32.61 35.63 -31.20
N VAL A 451 32.19 36.81 -31.63
CA VAL A 451 30.78 37.16 -31.78
C VAL A 451 30.11 36.24 -32.81
N GLU A 452 30.75 36.02 -33.96
CA GLU A 452 30.21 35.12 -34.99
C GLU A 452 30.09 33.68 -34.47
N HIS A 453 31.09 33.18 -33.73
CA HIS A 453 31.04 31.86 -33.10
C HIS A 453 29.91 31.76 -32.07
N MET A 454 29.76 32.75 -31.18
CA MET A 454 28.64 32.77 -30.22
C MET A 454 27.29 32.82 -30.93
N THR A 455 27.17 33.60 -32.01
CA THR A 455 25.92 33.74 -32.76
C THR A 455 25.54 32.41 -33.40
N ARG A 456 26.49 31.71 -34.04
CA ARG A 456 26.26 30.37 -34.60
C ARG A 456 25.86 29.36 -33.52
N HIS A 457 26.54 29.36 -32.36
CA HIS A 457 26.18 28.46 -31.26
C HIS A 457 24.78 28.75 -30.70
N LEU A 458 24.38 30.02 -30.63
CA LEU A 458 23.01 30.41 -30.24
C LEU A 458 21.99 29.93 -31.27
N GLU A 459 22.25 30.12 -32.57
CA GLU A 459 21.37 29.63 -33.64
C GLU A 459 21.24 28.10 -33.65
N GLU A 460 22.34 27.36 -33.44
CA GLU A 460 22.32 25.90 -33.34
C GLU A 460 21.54 25.42 -32.11
N SER A 461 21.75 26.06 -30.96
CA SER A 461 21.00 25.79 -29.73
C SER A 461 19.50 26.09 -29.91
N GLU A 462 19.15 27.20 -30.54
CA GLU A 462 17.77 27.57 -30.83
C GLU A 462 17.11 26.57 -31.77
N ARG A 463 17.78 26.16 -32.85
CA ARG A 463 17.29 25.11 -33.76
C ARG A 463 17.09 23.78 -33.03
N ALA A 464 18.04 23.36 -32.19
CA ALA A 464 17.91 22.14 -31.40
C ALA A 464 16.73 22.20 -30.42
N MET A 465 16.48 23.36 -29.81
CA MET A 465 15.32 23.58 -28.96
C MET A 465 14.01 23.55 -29.76
N GLN A 466 13.95 24.18 -30.93
CA GLN A 466 12.78 24.16 -31.81
C GLN A 466 12.45 22.74 -32.28
N GLU A 467 13.44 21.95 -32.70
CA GLU A 467 13.24 20.54 -33.06
C GLU A 467 12.71 19.72 -31.88
N ARG A 468 13.23 19.97 -30.66
CA ARG A 468 12.77 19.28 -29.46
C ARG A 468 11.32 19.64 -29.13
N VAL A 469 10.93 20.91 -29.28
CA VAL A 469 9.54 21.37 -29.13
C VAL A 469 8.65 20.66 -30.14
N GLN A 470 9.01 20.62 -31.42
CA GLN A 470 8.23 19.92 -32.45
C GLN A 470 8.06 18.43 -32.16
N ARG A 471 9.12 17.74 -31.70
CA ARG A 471 9.02 16.32 -31.29
C ARG A 471 8.08 16.13 -30.09
N LEU A 472 8.12 17.03 -29.13
CA LEU A 472 7.23 16.98 -27.97
C LEU A 472 5.77 17.27 -28.37
N GLU A 473 5.53 18.21 -29.28
CA GLU A 473 4.20 18.49 -29.82
C GLU A 473 3.63 17.30 -30.61
N ALA A 474 4.46 16.66 -31.44
CA ALA A 474 4.06 15.44 -32.16
C ALA A 474 3.71 14.30 -31.19
N SER A 475 4.51 14.11 -30.13
CA SER A 475 4.22 13.13 -29.08
C SER A 475 2.92 13.46 -28.32
N ARG A 476 2.70 14.74 -28.00
CA ARG A 476 1.47 15.21 -27.35
C ARG A 476 0.23 14.88 -28.20
N LEU A 477 0.28 15.17 -29.51
CA LEU A 477 -0.80 14.86 -30.43
C LEU A 477 -1.06 13.35 -30.52
N SER A 478 -0.02 12.52 -30.60
CA SER A 478 -0.16 11.06 -30.58
C SER A 478 -0.84 10.55 -29.30
N LEU A 479 -0.46 11.09 -28.14
CA LEU A 479 -1.07 10.73 -26.86
C LEU A 479 -2.51 11.22 -26.75
N GLU A 480 -2.84 12.40 -27.29
CA GLU A 480 -4.21 12.92 -27.37
C GLU A 480 -5.11 12.03 -28.25
N GLU A 481 -4.59 11.50 -29.35
CA GLU A 481 -5.28 10.53 -30.20
C GLU A 481 -5.49 9.20 -29.49
N GLU A 482 -4.46 8.64 -28.84
CA GLU A 482 -4.58 7.41 -28.05
C GLU A 482 -5.59 7.55 -26.92
N LEU A 483 -5.53 8.66 -26.18
CA LEU A 483 -6.50 8.98 -25.13
C LEU A 483 -7.93 9.04 -25.67
N SER A 484 -8.11 9.62 -26.85
CA SER A 484 -9.43 9.69 -27.51
C SER A 484 -9.93 8.31 -27.93
N ARG A 485 -9.04 7.45 -28.46
CA ARG A 485 -9.37 6.06 -28.79
C ARG A 485 -9.75 5.23 -27.57
N VAL A 486 -8.97 5.33 -26.48
CA VAL A 486 -9.25 4.63 -25.22
C VAL A 486 -10.57 5.11 -24.60
N LYS A 487 -10.84 6.41 -24.62
CA LYS A 487 -12.13 6.97 -24.16
C LYS A 487 -13.31 6.42 -24.96
N ALA A 488 -13.18 6.34 -26.29
CA ALA A 488 -14.22 5.78 -27.15
C ALA A 488 -14.46 4.28 -26.87
N ALA A 489 -13.38 3.51 -26.71
CA ALA A 489 -13.47 2.09 -26.35
C ALA A 489 -14.16 1.87 -24.99
N ALA A 490 -13.75 2.64 -23.97
CA ALA A 490 -14.34 2.55 -22.64
C ALA A 490 -15.84 2.91 -22.62
N LEU A 491 -16.27 3.90 -23.41
CA LEU A 491 -17.69 4.24 -23.56
C LEU A 491 -18.48 3.12 -24.24
N SER A 492 -17.89 2.46 -25.25
CA SER A 492 -18.50 1.32 -25.93
C SER A 492 -18.64 0.11 -24.99
N GLU A 493 -17.58 -0.24 -24.27
CA GLU A 493 -17.61 -1.32 -23.27
C GLU A 493 -18.63 -1.05 -22.17
N ARG A 494 -18.72 0.20 -21.68
CA ARG A 494 -19.74 0.58 -20.71
C ARG A 494 -21.15 0.39 -21.27
N GLY A 495 -21.39 0.78 -22.51
CA GLY A 495 -22.69 0.58 -23.18
C GLY A 495 -23.05 -0.90 -23.29
N GLN A 496 -22.10 -1.75 -23.67
CA GLN A 496 -22.31 -3.21 -23.74
C GLN A 496 -22.63 -3.80 -22.36
N ALA A 497 -21.87 -3.43 -21.33
CA ALA A 497 -22.11 -3.88 -19.97
C ALA A 497 -23.47 -3.42 -19.42
N GLU A 498 -23.90 -2.18 -19.74
CA GLU A 498 -25.22 -1.67 -19.39
C GLU A 498 -26.34 -2.48 -20.08
N GLU A 499 -26.16 -2.85 -21.36
CA GLU A 499 -27.12 -3.67 -22.10
C GLU A 499 -27.20 -5.11 -21.53
N GLU A 500 -26.06 -5.73 -21.23
CA GLU A 500 -26.02 -7.06 -20.58
C GLU A 500 -26.67 -7.03 -19.19
N LEU A 501 -26.43 -5.97 -18.41
CA LEU A 501 -27.08 -5.79 -17.12
C LEU A 501 -28.60 -5.69 -17.25
N ILE A 502 -29.11 -4.98 -18.26
CA ILE A 502 -30.55 -4.90 -18.53
C ILE A 502 -31.10 -6.28 -18.91
N LYS A 503 -30.41 -7.03 -19.77
CA LYS A 503 -30.80 -8.40 -20.15
C LYS A 503 -30.85 -9.31 -18.93
N ALA A 504 -29.81 -9.32 -18.10
CA ALA A 504 -29.74 -10.12 -16.87
C ALA A 504 -30.86 -9.75 -15.88
N LYS A 505 -31.12 -8.46 -15.66
CA LYS A 505 -32.22 -7.99 -14.79
C LYS A 505 -33.58 -8.47 -15.28
N ASN A 506 -33.83 -8.38 -16.58
CA ASN A 506 -35.09 -8.84 -17.16
C ASN A 506 -35.24 -10.36 -17.06
N GLN A 507 -34.16 -11.12 -17.24
CA GLN A 507 -34.17 -12.57 -17.07
C GLN A 507 -34.47 -12.98 -15.62
N VAL A 508 -33.78 -12.39 -14.64
CA VAL A 508 -34.04 -12.66 -13.21
C VAL A 508 -35.48 -12.33 -12.85
N ARG A 509 -36.00 -11.19 -13.33
CA ARG A 509 -37.40 -10.81 -13.10
C ARG A 509 -38.38 -11.81 -13.69
N LEU A 510 -38.10 -12.37 -14.87
CA LEU A 510 -38.93 -13.39 -15.49
C LEU A 510 -38.89 -14.71 -14.71
N GLU A 511 -37.70 -15.14 -14.26
CA GLU A 511 -37.53 -16.34 -13.44
C GLU A 511 -38.25 -16.21 -12.09
N GLU A 512 -38.18 -15.04 -11.45
CA GLU A 512 -38.93 -14.75 -10.22
C GLU A 512 -40.44 -14.81 -10.44
N GLN A 513 -40.95 -14.21 -11.52
CA GLN A 513 -42.37 -14.28 -11.88
C GLN A 513 -42.84 -15.73 -12.11
N GLN A 514 -42.05 -16.54 -12.80
CA GLN A 514 -42.35 -17.96 -13.01
C GLN A 514 -42.33 -18.75 -11.70
N ARG A 515 -41.35 -18.50 -10.81
CA ARG A 515 -41.30 -19.15 -9.49
C ARG A 515 -42.49 -18.78 -8.62
N LEU A 516 -42.90 -17.51 -8.63
CA LEU A 516 -44.09 -17.07 -7.90
C LEU A 516 -45.35 -17.75 -8.43
N ALA A 517 -45.57 -17.77 -9.74
CA ALA A 517 -46.71 -18.46 -10.34
C ALA A 517 -46.76 -19.95 -9.97
N HIS A 518 -45.61 -20.63 -10.00
CA HIS A 518 -45.51 -22.04 -9.59
C HIS A 518 -45.82 -22.26 -8.10
N LEU A 519 -45.37 -21.36 -7.23
CA LEU A 519 -45.66 -21.42 -5.80
C LEU A 519 -47.14 -21.15 -5.51
N GLU A 520 -47.76 -20.21 -6.22
CA GLU A 520 -49.19 -19.93 -6.14
C GLU A 520 -50.03 -21.14 -6.56
N GLU A 521 -49.66 -21.82 -7.65
CA GLU A 521 -50.32 -23.05 -8.09
C GLU A 521 -50.19 -24.17 -7.04
N LYS A 522 -48.99 -24.38 -6.49
CA LYS A 522 -48.78 -25.34 -5.40
C LYS A 522 -49.63 -25.02 -4.16
N LEU A 523 -49.69 -23.75 -3.77
CA LEU A 523 -50.54 -23.31 -2.65
C LEU A 523 -52.01 -23.59 -2.93
N ARG A 524 -52.48 -23.37 -4.15
CA ARG A 524 -53.85 -23.68 -4.56
C ARG A 524 -54.15 -25.17 -4.47
N LEU A 525 -53.25 -26.03 -4.96
CA LEU A 525 -53.39 -27.49 -4.86
C LEU A 525 -53.38 -27.98 -3.41
N LEU A 526 -52.50 -27.43 -2.57
CA LEU A 526 -52.47 -27.76 -1.14
C LEU A 526 -53.73 -27.30 -0.41
N ALA A 527 -54.26 -26.13 -0.75
CA ALA A 527 -55.53 -25.65 -0.20
C ALA A 527 -56.69 -26.59 -0.57
N GLN A 528 -56.76 -27.03 -1.84
CA GLN A 528 -57.77 -27.99 -2.28
C GLN A 528 -57.64 -29.33 -1.54
N ALA A 529 -56.43 -29.89 -1.44
CA ALA A 529 -56.19 -31.14 -0.71
C ALA A 529 -56.55 -31.03 0.79
N ARG A 530 -56.28 -29.87 1.40
CA ARG A 530 -56.70 -29.59 2.78
C ARG A 530 -58.22 -29.60 2.91
N ASP A 531 -58.93 -28.93 2.01
CA ASP A 531 -60.39 -28.82 2.06
C ASP A 531 -61.06 -30.19 1.81
N GLU A 532 -60.51 -31.01 0.90
CA GLU A 532 -60.93 -32.40 0.69
C GLU A 532 -60.71 -33.26 1.94
N ALA A 533 -59.54 -33.17 2.58
CA ALA A 533 -59.25 -33.88 3.82
C ALA A 533 -60.16 -33.44 4.99
N GLN A 534 -60.47 -32.14 5.08
CA GLN A 534 -61.42 -31.62 6.07
C GLN A 534 -62.82 -32.17 5.84
N SER A 535 -63.29 -32.20 4.59
CA SER A 535 -64.59 -32.76 4.22
C SER A 535 -64.66 -34.27 4.56
N ALA A 536 -63.62 -35.03 4.23
CA ALA A 536 -63.51 -36.44 4.60
C ALA A 536 -63.55 -36.66 6.12
N CYS A 537 -62.84 -35.83 6.88
CA CYS A 537 -62.85 -35.90 8.35
C CYS A 537 -64.23 -35.58 8.93
N LEU A 538 -64.94 -34.59 8.38
CA LEU A 538 -66.32 -34.29 8.78
C LEU A 538 -67.27 -35.45 8.49
N GLN A 539 -67.18 -36.04 7.29
CA GLN A 539 -67.97 -37.23 6.93
C GLN A 539 -67.67 -38.38 7.89
N GLN A 540 -66.40 -38.66 8.17
CA GLN A 540 -66.00 -39.72 9.09
C GLN A 540 -66.55 -39.46 10.51
N ARG A 541 -66.45 -38.23 11.00
CA ARG A 541 -67.04 -37.83 12.30
C ARG A 541 -68.54 -38.06 12.33
N GLN A 542 -69.25 -37.77 11.24
CA GLN A 542 -70.69 -38.05 11.14
C GLN A 542 -70.98 -39.55 11.16
N THR A 543 -70.24 -40.36 10.40
CA THR A 543 -70.41 -41.83 10.43
C THR A 543 -70.14 -42.44 11.81
N VAL A 544 -69.15 -41.91 12.53
CA VAL A 544 -68.85 -42.33 13.91
C VAL A 544 -69.99 -41.95 14.85
N ALA A 545 -70.55 -40.74 14.72
CA ALA A 545 -71.69 -40.31 15.51
C ALA A 545 -72.94 -41.19 15.25
N ASP A 546 -73.22 -41.51 13.99
CA ASP A 546 -74.32 -42.42 13.62
C ASP A 546 -74.11 -43.83 14.17
N ALA A 547 -72.88 -44.35 14.09
CA ALA A 547 -72.53 -45.65 14.65
C ALA A 547 -72.65 -45.67 16.18
N GLN A 548 -72.23 -44.60 16.87
CA GLN A 548 -72.42 -44.43 18.31
C GLN A 548 -73.90 -44.40 18.69
N ALA A 549 -74.73 -43.64 17.95
CA ALA A 549 -76.18 -43.59 18.19
C ALA A 549 -76.83 -44.97 18.02
N ARG A 550 -76.46 -45.73 16.98
CA ARG A 550 -76.92 -47.11 16.78
C ARG A 550 -76.46 -48.04 17.91
N ALA A 551 -75.22 -47.91 18.37
CA ALA A 551 -74.70 -48.69 19.48
C ALA A 551 -75.48 -48.40 20.78
N SER A 552 -75.78 -47.13 21.07
CA SER A 552 -76.62 -46.74 22.20
C SER A 552 -78.04 -47.31 22.09
N GLN A 553 -78.64 -47.27 20.90
CA GLN A 553 -79.97 -47.86 20.67
C GLN A 553 -79.99 -49.38 20.89
N LEU A 554 -78.98 -50.09 20.36
CA LEU A 554 -78.83 -51.53 20.56
C LEU A 554 -78.59 -51.86 22.04
N SER A 555 -77.78 -51.05 22.76
CA SER A 555 -77.57 -51.22 24.20
C SER A 555 -78.88 -51.12 24.98
N LEU A 556 -79.72 -50.12 24.68
CA LEU A 556 -81.05 -49.97 25.28
C LEU A 556 -81.96 -51.16 24.96
N GLN A 557 -81.92 -51.69 23.73
CA GLN A 557 -82.66 -52.89 23.38
C GLN A 557 -82.18 -54.11 24.16
N VAL A 558 -80.86 -54.28 24.31
CA VAL A 558 -80.28 -55.38 25.11
C VAL A 558 -80.68 -55.26 26.58
N GLU A 559 -80.66 -54.06 27.15
CA GLU A 559 -81.15 -53.83 28.51
C GLU A 559 -82.65 -54.13 28.65
N GLY A 560 -83.46 -53.72 27.68
CA GLY A 560 -84.89 -54.05 27.65
C GLY A 560 -85.14 -55.56 27.55
N LEU A 561 -84.41 -56.25 26.68
CA LEU A 561 -84.47 -57.71 26.57
C LEU A 561 -84.01 -58.40 27.85
N ARG A 562 -82.95 -57.92 28.50
CA ARG A 562 -82.49 -58.43 29.81
C ARG A 562 -83.58 -58.32 30.87
N ARG A 563 -84.21 -57.14 31.01
CA ARG A 563 -85.33 -56.94 31.94
C ARG A 563 -86.48 -57.89 31.64
N ARG A 564 -86.82 -58.09 30.36
CA ARG A 564 -87.88 -59.04 29.97
C ARG A 564 -87.51 -60.49 30.30
N LEU A 565 -86.24 -60.85 30.18
CA LEU A 565 -85.73 -62.16 30.55
C LEU A 565 -85.80 -62.37 32.06
N GLU A 566 -85.45 -61.35 32.85
CA GLU A 566 -85.59 -61.35 34.32
C GLU A 566 -87.07 -61.48 34.74
N GLU A 567 -87.99 -60.74 34.11
CA GLU A 567 -89.45 -60.87 34.33
C GLU A 567 -89.93 -62.30 34.05
N LEU A 568 -89.55 -62.87 32.90
CA LEU A 568 -89.94 -64.23 32.53
C LEU A 568 -89.32 -65.28 33.45
N GLN A 569 -88.08 -65.09 33.91
CA GLN A 569 -87.44 -65.96 34.91
C GLN A 569 -88.20 -65.90 36.24
N GLN A 570 -88.64 -64.71 36.67
CA GLN A 570 -89.44 -64.55 37.88
C GLN A 570 -90.82 -65.21 37.73
N GLU A 571 -91.49 -65.04 36.59
CA GLU A 571 -92.76 -65.72 36.29
C GLU A 571 -92.60 -67.25 36.29
N LEU A 572 -91.53 -67.76 35.69
CA LEU A 572 -91.22 -69.19 35.67
C LEU A 572 -90.97 -69.70 37.10
N SER A 573 -90.16 -68.99 37.89
CA SER A 573 -89.91 -69.33 39.29
C SER A 573 -91.19 -69.34 40.12
N ASN A 574 -92.09 -68.37 39.92
CA ASN A 574 -93.37 -68.32 40.61
C ASN A 574 -94.25 -69.52 40.22
N LYS A 575 -94.30 -69.87 38.93
CA LYS A 575 -95.03 -71.07 38.47
C LYS A 575 -94.43 -72.37 38.98
N ASP A 576 -93.10 -72.47 39.05
CA ASP A 576 -92.43 -73.61 39.63
C ASP A 576 -92.75 -73.74 41.12
N GLN A 577 -92.78 -72.62 41.86
CA GLN A 577 -93.23 -72.62 43.27
C GLN A 577 -94.70 -73.03 43.41
N GLU A 578 -95.60 -72.54 42.56
CA GLU A 578 -97.01 -72.96 42.53
C GLU A 578 -97.13 -74.45 42.24
N LYS A 579 -96.39 -74.96 41.24
CA LYS A 579 -96.38 -76.39 40.89
C LYS A 579 -95.82 -77.25 42.02
N VAL A 580 -94.74 -76.81 42.67
CA VAL A 580 -94.19 -77.48 43.84
C VAL A 580 -95.23 -77.50 44.97
N ALA A 581 -95.93 -76.40 45.23
CA ALA A 581 -97.00 -76.31 46.23
C ALA A 581 -98.19 -77.24 45.91
N GLU A 582 -98.58 -77.32 44.64
CA GLU A 582 -99.63 -78.22 44.16
C GLU A 582 -99.21 -79.70 44.34
N VAL A 583 -97.96 -80.03 43.98
CA VAL A 583 -97.39 -81.38 44.19
C VAL A 583 -97.27 -81.73 45.67
N THR A 584 -96.85 -80.81 46.55
CA THR A 584 -96.83 -81.08 48.00
C THR A 584 -98.24 -81.28 48.54
N ARG A 585 -99.22 -80.49 48.11
CA ARG A 585 -100.62 -80.67 48.49
C ARG A 585 -101.14 -82.07 48.09
N VAL A 586 -100.94 -82.46 46.83
CA VAL A 586 -101.33 -83.80 46.35
C VAL A 586 -100.58 -84.91 47.09
N ARG A 587 -99.29 -84.73 47.41
CA ARG A 587 -98.53 -85.68 48.23
C ARG A 587 -99.10 -85.84 49.63
N VAL A 588 -99.59 -84.76 50.25
CA VAL A 588 -100.24 -84.82 51.57
C VAL A 588 -101.56 -85.57 51.48
N GLU A 589 -102.39 -85.27 50.48
CA GLU A 589 -103.66 -85.97 50.24
C GLU A 589 -103.42 -87.48 49.99
N LEU A 590 -102.42 -87.85 49.20
CA LEU A 590 -102.02 -89.25 48.97
C LEU A 590 -101.45 -89.93 50.22
N ARG A 591 -100.76 -89.20 51.10
CA ARG A 591 -100.29 -89.75 52.39
C ARG A 591 -101.45 -90.02 53.34
N GLU A 592 -102.42 -89.11 53.41
CA GLU A 592 -103.64 -89.34 54.20
C GLU A 592 -104.43 -90.53 53.66
N GLN A 593 -104.58 -90.67 52.33
CA GLN A 593 -105.22 -91.84 51.72
C GLN A 593 -104.45 -93.13 52.02
N ASN A 594 -103.12 -93.14 51.91
CA ASN A 594 -102.31 -94.30 52.29
C ASN A 594 -102.46 -94.64 53.78
N GLY A 595 -102.52 -93.64 54.67
CA GLY A 595 -102.77 -93.85 56.09
C GLY A 595 -104.14 -94.49 56.35
N ARG A 596 -105.20 -94.04 55.64
CA ARG A 596 -106.53 -94.66 55.71
C ARG A 596 -106.51 -96.11 55.21
N LEU A 597 -105.87 -96.36 54.07
CA LEU A 597 -105.74 -97.72 53.51
C LEU A 597 -104.92 -98.65 54.41
N GLN A 598 -103.86 -98.17 55.07
CA GLN A 598 -103.10 -98.96 56.06
C GLN A 598 -103.93 -99.26 57.32
N ALA A 599 -104.78 -98.34 57.77
CA ALA A 599 -105.73 -98.59 58.85
C ALA A 599 -106.79 -99.65 58.45
N GLU A 600 -107.27 -99.61 57.20
CA GLU A 600 -108.16 -100.66 56.67
C GLU A 600 -107.46 -102.02 56.55
N LEU A 601 -106.19 -102.05 56.13
CA LEU A 601 -105.41 -103.28 56.03
C LEU A 601 -105.22 -103.95 57.39
N THR A 602 -104.87 -103.19 58.42
CA THR A 602 -104.73 -103.70 59.79
C THR A 602 -106.07 -104.19 60.36
N ALA A 603 -107.18 -103.52 60.03
CA ALA A 603 -108.52 -104.02 60.36
C ALA A 603 -108.85 -105.33 59.61
N GLN A 604 -108.44 -105.46 58.34
CA GLN A 604 -108.59 -106.71 57.59
C GLN A 604 -107.75 -107.86 58.15
N GLU A 605 -106.53 -107.60 58.62
CA GLU A 605 -105.68 -108.60 59.28
C GLU A 605 -106.34 -109.11 60.58
N ALA A 606 -106.89 -108.21 61.40
CA ALA A 606 -107.66 -108.59 62.60
C ALA A 606 -108.93 -109.40 62.26
N LEU A 607 -109.57 -109.12 61.12
CA LEU A 607 -110.69 -109.92 60.60
C LEU A 607 -110.24 -111.30 60.11
N LYS A 608 -109.09 -111.40 59.44
CA LYS A 608 -108.51 -112.69 59.00
C LYS A 608 -108.17 -113.59 60.19
N GLU A 609 -107.65 -113.06 61.29
CA GLU A 609 -107.44 -113.84 62.51
C GLU A 609 -108.75 -114.40 63.10
N LYS A 610 -109.83 -113.61 63.08
CA LYS A 610 -111.16 -114.09 63.48
C LYS A 610 -111.71 -115.17 62.55
N VAL A 611 -111.52 -115.03 61.24
CA VAL A 611 -111.92 -116.06 60.25
C VAL A 611 -111.14 -117.36 60.47
N ALA A 612 -109.83 -117.29 60.68
CA ALA A 612 -108.99 -118.46 60.96
C ALA A 612 -109.40 -119.18 62.27
N ALA A 613 -109.87 -118.45 63.28
CA ALA A 613 -110.42 -119.04 64.50
C ALA A 613 -111.75 -119.78 64.25
N LEU A 614 -112.64 -119.21 63.44
CA LEU A 614 -113.91 -119.83 63.05
C LEU A 614 -113.72 -121.05 62.16
N GLU A 615 -112.76 -121.02 61.23
CA GLU A 615 -112.41 -122.17 60.39
C GLU A 615 -111.90 -123.36 61.20
N ARG A 616 -111.14 -123.13 62.28
CA ARG A 616 -110.73 -124.20 63.21
C ARG A 616 -111.92 -124.85 63.90
N GLN A 617 -112.94 -124.07 64.32
CA GLN A 617 -114.16 -124.62 64.92
C GLN A 617 -114.98 -125.43 63.92
N LEU A 618 -115.11 -124.94 62.68
CA LEU A 618 -115.81 -125.66 61.60
C LEU A 618 -115.13 -126.98 61.23
N LYS A 619 -113.79 -127.05 61.26
CA LYS A 619 -113.04 -128.26 60.94
C LYS A 619 -113.24 -129.36 61.98
N VAL A 620 -113.41 -129.00 63.25
CA VAL A 620 -113.75 -129.96 64.33
C VAL A 620 -115.16 -130.51 64.10
N MET A 621 -116.16 -129.65 63.87
CA MET A 621 -117.53 -130.13 63.63
C MET A 621 -117.69 -130.98 62.36
N ALA A 622 -116.94 -130.68 61.30
CA ALA A 622 -116.97 -131.45 60.07
C ALA A 622 -116.35 -132.85 60.22
N SER A 623 -115.44 -133.05 61.19
CA SER A 623 -114.90 -134.37 61.52
C SER A 623 -115.97 -135.26 62.16
N ASP A 624 -116.68 -134.72 63.15
CA ASP A 624 -117.72 -135.44 63.90
C ASP A 624 -118.90 -135.83 62.99
N HIS A 625 -119.27 -134.99 62.03
CA HIS A 625 -120.32 -135.30 61.05
C HIS A 625 -119.91 -136.38 60.03
N ARG A 626 -118.60 -136.55 59.78
CA ARG A 626 -118.09 -137.52 58.81
C ARG A 626 -118.10 -138.95 59.35
N GLU A 627 -117.81 -139.12 60.64
CA GLU A 627 -117.96 -140.42 61.32
C GLU A 627 -119.43 -140.88 61.33
N ALA A 628 -120.37 -139.97 61.62
CA ALA A 628 -121.79 -140.30 61.65
C ALA A 628 -122.37 -140.74 60.28
N LEU A 629 -121.82 -140.25 59.16
CA LEU A 629 -122.24 -140.63 57.80
C LEU A 629 -121.73 -142.01 57.38
N LEU A 630 -120.51 -142.37 57.77
CA LEU A 630 -119.92 -143.68 57.44
C LEU A 630 -120.69 -144.85 58.06
N ASP A 631 -121.20 -144.69 59.29
CA ASP A 631 -122.04 -145.70 59.93
C ASP A 631 -123.35 -145.93 59.16
N ARG A 632 -123.96 -144.84 58.65
CA ARG A 632 -125.24 -144.90 57.90
C ARG A 632 -125.10 -145.46 56.49
N GLU A 633 -123.97 -145.26 55.83
CA GLU A 633 -123.71 -145.86 54.52
C GLU A 633 -123.52 -147.38 54.60
N SER A 634 -122.96 -147.89 55.72
CA SER A 634 -122.83 -149.34 55.94
C SER A 634 -124.18 -150.06 56.06
N GLU A 635 -125.16 -149.45 56.72
CA GLU A 635 -126.52 -149.99 56.86
C GLU A 635 -127.26 -150.05 55.50
N ASN A 636 -127.07 -149.04 54.66
CA ASN A 636 -127.75 -148.94 53.36
C ASN A 636 -127.27 -149.97 52.33
N ALA A 637 -125.98 -150.34 52.38
CA ALA A 637 -125.41 -151.35 51.47
C ALA A 637 -126.02 -152.74 51.71
N SER A 638 -126.21 -153.12 52.98
CA SER A 638 -126.80 -154.39 53.40
C SER A 638 -128.24 -154.61 52.90
N LEU A 639 -129.05 -153.53 52.84
CA LEU A 639 -130.45 -153.63 52.41
C LEU A 639 -130.61 -153.76 50.89
N ARG A 640 -129.73 -153.14 50.10
CA ARG A 640 -129.80 -153.20 48.62
C ARG A 640 -129.48 -154.59 48.06
N GLU A 641 -128.62 -155.35 48.72
CA GLU A 641 -128.22 -156.68 48.26
C GLU A 641 -129.36 -157.71 48.37
N LYS A 642 -130.19 -157.60 49.42
CA LYS A 642 -131.37 -158.47 49.61
C LYS A 642 -132.46 -158.24 48.56
N LEU A 643 -132.62 -157.02 48.06
CA LEU A 643 -133.64 -156.67 47.05
C LEU A 643 -133.31 -157.28 45.69
N ARG A 644 -132.03 -157.24 45.29
CA ARG A 644 -131.55 -157.71 43.98
C ARG A 644 -131.76 -159.21 43.76
N LEU A 645 -131.64 -160.02 44.80
CA LEU A 645 -131.84 -161.47 44.71
C LEU A 645 -133.30 -161.85 44.44
N LYS A 646 -134.26 -161.05 44.92
CA LYS A 646 -135.69 -161.33 44.73
C LYS A 646 -136.20 -160.98 43.34
N GLU A 647 -135.62 -159.96 42.69
CA GLU A 647 -136.01 -159.54 41.34
C GLU A 647 -135.58 -160.56 40.26
N ALA A 648 -134.44 -161.23 40.45
CA ALA A 648 -133.93 -162.22 39.49
C ALA A 648 -134.80 -163.47 39.37
N GLU A 649 -135.50 -163.85 40.45
CA GLU A 649 -136.33 -165.06 40.49
C GLU A 649 -137.64 -164.89 39.70
N ILE A 650 -138.20 -163.67 39.68
CA ILE A 650 -139.46 -163.34 39.01
C ILE A 650 -139.30 -163.28 37.47
N ALA A 651 -138.15 -162.83 36.99
CA ALA A 651 -137.89 -162.67 35.55
C ALA A 651 -137.90 -164.03 34.81
N ARG A 652 -137.40 -165.09 35.45
CA ARG A 652 -137.23 -166.40 34.82
C ARG A 652 -138.56 -167.11 34.51
N ILE A 653 -139.60 -166.87 35.30
CA ILE A 653 -140.92 -167.51 35.12
C ILE A 653 -141.65 -166.96 33.88
N ARG A 654 -141.43 -165.69 33.52
CA ARG A 654 -142.15 -165.03 32.43
C ARG A 654 -141.71 -165.46 31.03
N GLU A 655 -140.48 -165.96 30.90
CA GLU A 655 -139.89 -166.23 29.58
C GLU A 655 -140.33 -167.58 28.99
N GLU A 656 -140.69 -168.54 29.83
CA GLU A 656 -141.14 -169.87 29.40
C GLU A 656 -142.58 -169.88 28.87
N GLU A 657 -143.45 -168.98 29.33
CA GLU A 657 -144.84 -168.88 28.85
C GLU A 657 -144.96 -168.25 27.46
N ALA A 658 -144.06 -167.33 27.11
CA ALA A 658 -144.08 -166.62 25.83
C ALA A 658 -143.80 -167.54 24.62
N GLN A 659 -143.03 -168.63 24.81
CA GLN A 659 -142.63 -169.51 23.71
C GLN A 659 -143.77 -170.44 23.24
N ARG A 660 -144.77 -170.75 24.08
CA ARG A 660 -145.92 -171.60 23.70
C ARG A 660 -146.92 -170.91 22.77
N ALA A 661 -147.02 -169.59 22.81
CA ALA A 661 -148.02 -168.84 22.05
C ALA A 661 -147.65 -168.65 20.56
N SER A 662 -146.35 -168.66 20.25
CA SER A 662 -145.83 -168.31 18.91
C SER A 662 -146.13 -169.36 17.82
N PHE A 663 -146.19 -170.66 18.17
CA PHE A 663 -146.33 -171.71 17.16
C PHE A 663 -147.75 -171.92 16.62
N LEU A 664 -148.79 -171.49 17.34
CA LEU A 664 -150.19 -171.63 16.91
C LEU A 664 -150.61 -170.58 15.87
N GLN A 665 -149.88 -169.47 15.75
CA GLN A 665 -150.31 -168.30 14.98
C GLN A 665 -149.92 -168.35 13.48
N ASN A 666 -148.92 -169.16 13.10
CA ASN A 666 -148.29 -169.03 11.78
C ASN A 666 -148.81 -169.93 10.64
N ALA A 667 -149.78 -170.83 10.84
CA ALA A 667 -150.21 -171.71 9.74
C ALA A 667 -151.69 -171.61 9.33
N VAL A 668 -152.55 -170.96 10.12
CA VAL A 668 -153.95 -170.65 9.72
C VAL A 668 -154.01 -169.56 8.63
N LEU A 669 -152.91 -168.83 8.40
CA LEU A 669 -152.84 -167.67 7.51
C LEU A 669 -152.64 -167.98 6.00
N ALA A 670 -152.70 -169.24 5.56
CA ALA A 670 -152.46 -169.62 4.16
C ALA A 670 -153.71 -170.06 3.34
N TYR A 671 -154.91 -170.16 3.92
CA TYR A 671 -156.09 -170.70 3.20
C TYR A 671 -157.12 -169.67 2.71
N VAL A 672 -156.66 -168.79 1.83
CA VAL A 672 -157.48 -168.15 0.76
C VAL A 672 -158.32 -166.92 1.18
N GLN A 673 -158.21 -165.82 0.43
CA GLN A 673 -159.10 -165.39 -0.67
C GLN A 673 -160.59 -165.26 -0.29
N GLY A 674 -161.13 -164.10 -0.66
CA GLY A 674 -162.53 -163.70 -0.46
C GLY A 674 -162.77 -163.24 0.98
N SER A 675 -163.37 -162.10 1.28
CA SER A 675 -164.13 -161.15 0.47
C SER A 675 -164.50 -160.00 1.42
N PRO A 676 -165.13 -158.93 0.92
CA PRO A 676 -164.99 -157.58 1.44
C PRO A 676 -166.10 -157.21 2.43
N LEU A 677 -166.05 -155.94 2.87
CA LEU A 677 -167.13 -155.11 3.42
C LEU A 677 -167.07 -154.80 4.93
N ARG A 678 -166.80 -153.50 5.15
CA ARG A 678 -167.64 -152.53 5.88
C ARG A 678 -167.94 -152.80 7.37
N ALA A 679 -167.59 -151.77 8.15
CA ALA A 679 -168.40 -151.08 9.16
C ALA A 679 -168.02 -151.23 10.65
N LEU A 680 -167.87 -150.04 11.26
CA LEU A 680 -168.39 -149.59 12.56
C LEU A 680 -167.83 -150.19 13.89
N SER A 681 -167.20 -149.30 14.68
CA SER A 681 -167.38 -148.96 16.13
C SER A 681 -168.00 -149.99 17.10
N PRO A 682 -167.78 -149.98 18.45
CA PRO A 682 -167.46 -148.83 19.33
C PRO A 682 -166.57 -149.13 20.58
N GLN A 683 -166.34 -148.08 21.40
CA GLN A 683 -166.28 -148.00 22.88
C GLN A 683 -165.64 -149.15 23.70
N LYS A 684 -164.77 -148.89 24.69
CA LYS A 684 -164.77 -147.81 25.69
C LYS A 684 -163.40 -147.69 26.35
#